data_AF-A0A7L0W1G9-F1
#
_entry.id   AF-A0A7L0W1G9-F1
#
_cell.length_a   1.000
_cell.length_b   1.000
_cell.length_c   1.000
_cell.angle_alpha   90.00
_cell.angle_beta   90.00
_cell.angle_gamma   90.00
#
_symmetry.space_group_name_H-M   'P 1'
#
loop_
_entity.id
_entity.type
_entity.pdbx_description
1 polymer ?
#
loop_
_entity_poly.entity_id
_entity_poly.type
_entity_poly.pdbx_seq_one_letter_code
_entity_poly.pdbx_strand_id
1 'polypeptide(L)'
;QPGGEMPGGDRMLRLQHGSRIQALCVLGTRIAADVYGAAPAGAVSFGVKHTEGVSVEVAFRGRAEPGLLPDGTRWPLDEGTVLRFSMSRASAEVNDNKVIVSFYAEGGRPIDQAGVFLTGIGLSLDVDADRDGVVEKNNPNKANWTWGPEGHGAILLVTCDRDSPLSPAPDCDNERVFSKEDLLDMSRMVLRTEGPQRLPRGYGIMLYVPISDADKVGVFHMQNPFFGQRYVHVLGRRKLCHAVHYTGGASELEFFVEGLRFPDESFPGLVSIHVSLLETLAEGIPQTPVFTDTVVFRVAPWIMTPNTLAPVNVFVCSVKDNYLFIKEIKNLVNKAGCDLKVCFGYINRGDRWMQDEIEFGYTQAPHKSFPVVLDFPQDTGLEQFPIKELLGPDFGYVSREPLFEAVSSLDSSGNLEVSPPVTAAGKEYPLGRILIGSSFPTPAGRRMTRVVRDFLFAQRVQAPVELFSEWLAVGHVNEFVTFVPSPDAKRFRMLMASPAACYRLFREKQKEGQGEATMFKGRYSGMDTKRVTINKVLSNNIMVQQNQYVQRCIDWNRDILKKELGLTEEDIIDLPALFKLDKGKAMPYFPNMVPMIVLAKDLGIPKPFGPVVGGECCLERHVRGLLEPLGLRCRFLEDVSSYHGRLGEVRCGTNVHRRPFAFRWWHATP
;
A
#
# COMPACT_ATOMS: atom_id res chain seq x y z
N GLN A 1 12.81 -18.37 -5.28
CA GLN A 1 13.97 -18.13 -4.39
C GLN A 1 14.93 -17.19 -5.10
N PRO A 2 15.09 -15.95 -4.62
CA PRO A 2 16.28 -15.17 -4.94
C PRO A 2 16.89 -14.68 -3.62
N GLY A 3 17.74 -15.51 -3.04
CA GLY A 3 18.55 -15.17 -1.87
C GLY A 3 19.99 -15.45 -2.22
N GLY A 4 20.53 -14.64 -3.13
CA GLY A 4 21.96 -14.59 -3.40
C GLY A 4 22.59 -13.50 -2.55
N GLU A 5 22.40 -13.55 -1.22
CA GLU A 5 23.43 -13.02 -0.34
C GLU A 5 24.71 -13.78 -0.73
N MET A 6 25.80 -13.07 -1.04
CA MET A 6 27.10 -13.63 -0.70
C MET A 6 27.04 -13.78 0.82
N PRO A 7 26.90 -15.00 1.38
CA PRO A 7 26.87 -15.18 2.83
C PRO A 7 28.10 -14.49 3.37
N GLY A 8 28.00 -13.80 4.52
CA GLY A 8 29.09 -13.10 5.19
C GLY A 8 30.36 -13.95 5.30
N GLY A 9 31.13 -13.96 4.23
CA GLY A 9 32.01 -15.04 3.86
C GLY A 9 33.18 -14.45 3.13
N ASP A 10 34.36 -14.95 3.45
CA ASP A 10 35.59 -14.32 3.04
C ASP A 10 35.72 -14.33 1.49
N ARG A 11 35.99 -13.17 0.89
CA ARG A 11 36.34 -13.10 -0.54
C ARG A 11 37.65 -13.84 -0.75
N MET A 12 37.64 -14.89 -1.58
CA MET A 12 38.86 -15.65 -1.85
C MET A 12 39.78 -14.90 -2.83
N LEU A 13 41.04 -14.70 -2.44
CA LEU A 13 42.12 -14.17 -3.24
C LEU A 13 43.21 -15.25 -3.37
N ARG A 14 43.53 -15.66 -4.60
CA ARG A 14 44.60 -16.65 -4.82
C ARG A 14 45.95 -15.96 -4.88
N LEU A 15 46.81 -16.26 -3.92
CA LEU A 15 48.21 -15.82 -3.96
C LEU A 15 48.95 -16.54 -5.08
N GLN A 16 49.95 -15.88 -5.65
CA GLN A 16 50.86 -16.44 -6.65
C GLN A 16 52.29 -16.10 -6.24
N HIS A 17 53.13 -17.12 -6.00
CA HIS A 17 54.54 -16.91 -5.65
C HIS A 17 55.29 -16.15 -6.75
N GLY A 18 56.22 -15.29 -6.35
CA GLY A 18 56.99 -14.44 -7.27
C GLY A 18 56.21 -13.26 -7.88
N SER A 19 54.93 -13.09 -7.52
CA SER A 19 54.07 -12.03 -8.07
C SER A 19 53.60 -11.03 -7.00
N ARG A 20 53.22 -9.85 -7.48
CA ARG A 20 52.58 -8.81 -6.68
C ARG A 20 51.13 -8.68 -7.14
N ILE A 21 50.20 -8.91 -6.23
CA ILE A 21 48.77 -8.83 -6.48
C ILE A 21 48.26 -7.50 -5.93
N GLN A 22 47.44 -6.80 -6.70
CA GLN A 22 46.70 -5.62 -6.24
C GLN A 22 45.26 -6.05 -6.01
N ALA A 23 44.70 -5.72 -4.86
CA ALA A 23 43.33 -6.07 -4.52
C ALA A 23 42.65 -4.95 -3.74
N LEU A 24 41.36 -4.76 -4.01
CA LEU A 24 40.53 -3.82 -3.27
C LEU A 24 39.79 -4.54 -2.13
N CYS A 25 39.84 -3.95 -0.93
CA CYS A 25 39.16 -4.43 0.28
C CYS A 25 38.05 -3.46 0.66
N VAL A 26 36.80 -3.92 0.67
CA VAL A 26 35.69 -3.09 1.17
C VAL A 26 35.67 -3.15 2.69
N LEU A 27 35.54 -2.01 3.37
CA LEU A 27 35.52 -1.96 4.84
C LEU A 27 34.39 -2.82 5.41
N GLY A 28 34.68 -3.52 6.51
CA GLY A 28 33.74 -4.46 7.13
C GLY A 28 33.69 -5.84 6.47
N THR A 29 34.37 -6.04 5.32
CA THR A 29 34.53 -7.35 4.68
C THR A 29 35.86 -8.01 5.04
N ARG A 30 35.98 -9.30 4.72
CA ARG A 30 37.20 -10.10 4.91
C ARG A 30 37.63 -10.69 3.58
N ILE A 31 38.94 -10.72 3.34
CA ILE A 31 39.56 -11.43 2.22
C ILE A 31 40.29 -12.63 2.78
N ALA A 32 40.03 -13.81 2.22
CA ALA A 32 40.76 -15.04 2.50
C ALA A 32 41.80 -15.31 1.41
N ALA A 33 42.97 -15.79 1.78
CA ALA A 33 44.03 -16.14 0.85
C ALA A 33 44.62 -17.51 1.18
N ASP A 34 44.60 -18.42 0.19
CA ASP A 34 45.25 -19.72 0.28
C ASP A 34 46.77 -19.55 0.21
N VAL A 35 47.43 -19.88 1.32
CA VAL A 35 48.89 -19.82 1.44
C VAL A 35 49.53 -21.09 0.90
N TYR A 36 48.90 -22.24 1.16
CA TYR A 36 49.44 -23.54 0.80
C TYR A 36 49.49 -23.69 -0.71
N GLY A 37 48.38 -23.40 -1.40
CA GLY A 37 48.30 -23.49 -2.87
C GLY A 37 49.21 -22.50 -3.59
N ALA A 38 49.67 -21.45 -2.91
CA ALA A 38 50.56 -20.45 -3.46
C ALA A 38 52.05 -20.70 -3.14
N ALA A 39 52.37 -21.69 -2.32
CA ALA A 39 53.74 -21.91 -1.88
C ALA A 39 54.61 -22.51 -3.00
N PRO A 40 55.86 -22.05 -3.17
CA PRO A 40 56.80 -22.66 -4.11
C PRO A 40 57.20 -24.06 -3.64
N ALA A 41 57.59 -24.91 -4.59
CA ALA A 41 58.07 -26.26 -4.29
C ALA A 41 59.24 -26.23 -3.29
N GLY A 42 59.15 -27.05 -2.24
CA GLY A 42 60.17 -27.14 -1.18
C GLY A 42 59.97 -26.19 0.00
N ALA A 43 58.89 -25.38 0.02
CA ALA A 43 58.51 -24.61 1.21
C ALA A 43 57.93 -25.52 2.30
N VAL A 44 58.38 -25.32 3.55
CA VAL A 44 57.91 -26.07 4.74
C VAL A 44 57.31 -25.16 5.82
N SER A 45 57.58 -23.86 5.74
CA SER A 45 57.02 -22.86 6.66
C SER A 45 56.86 -21.52 5.97
N PHE A 46 56.03 -20.64 6.55
CA PHE A 46 55.83 -19.29 6.06
C PHE A 46 55.80 -18.28 7.21
N GLY A 47 56.02 -17.01 6.87
CA GLY A 47 55.89 -15.88 7.78
C GLY A 47 55.12 -14.75 7.11
N VAL A 48 54.39 -13.97 7.91
CA VAL A 48 53.57 -12.86 7.41
C VAL A 48 54.04 -11.55 8.01
N LYS A 49 54.12 -10.52 7.17
CA LYS A 49 54.30 -9.13 7.58
C LYS A 49 53.19 -8.31 6.95
N HIS A 50 52.61 -7.38 7.69
CA HIS A 50 51.57 -6.50 7.16
C HIS A 50 51.75 -5.07 7.66
N THR A 51 51.07 -4.13 6.99
CA THR A 51 50.98 -2.74 7.46
C THR A 51 50.01 -2.62 8.64
N GLU A 52 50.17 -1.56 9.43
CA GLU A 52 49.32 -1.28 10.61
C GLU A 52 47.84 -1.16 10.25
N GLY A 53 47.50 -0.69 9.04
CA GLY A 53 46.12 -0.54 8.57
C GLY A 53 45.42 -1.85 8.20
N VAL A 54 46.07 -3.01 8.32
CA VAL A 54 45.53 -4.32 7.97
C VAL A 54 45.58 -5.23 9.19
N SER A 55 44.44 -5.82 9.53
CA SER A 55 44.37 -6.92 10.50
C SER A 55 44.54 -8.24 9.76
N VAL A 56 45.43 -9.11 10.23
CA VAL A 56 45.65 -10.44 9.63
C VAL A 56 45.44 -11.53 10.69
N GLU A 57 44.66 -12.53 10.34
CA GLU A 57 44.37 -13.73 11.11
C GLU A 57 44.80 -14.96 10.32
N VAL A 58 45.26 -16.01 11.02
CA VAL A 58 45.65 -17.27 10.37
C VAL A 58 44.81 -18.42 10.86
N ALA A 59 44.17 -19.05 9.88
CA ALA A 59 43.26 -20.16 10.08
C ALA A 59 43.93 -21.45 9.58
N PHE A 60 43.95 -22.45 10.46
CA PHE A 60 44.39 -23.81 10.14
C PHE A 60 43.18 -24.72 10.03
N ARG A 61 43.26 -25.69 9.12
CA ARG A 61 42.23 -26.72 8.96
C ARG A 61 42.03 -27.48 10.28
N GLY A 62 40.82 -27.42 10.85
CA GLY A 62 40.45 -28.17 12.07
C GLY A 62 40.74 -27.50 13.41
N ARG A 63 41.22 -26.24 13.45
CA ARG A 63 41.33 -25.44 14.69
C ARG A 63 40.25 -24.36 14.74
N ALA A 64 39.55 -24.26 15.88
CA ALA A 64 38.44 -23.32 16.07
C ALA A 64 38.89 -21.87 16.39
N GLU A 65 40.09 -21.71 16.98
CA GLU A 65 40.60 -20.41 17.42
C GLU A 65 41.64 -19.87 16.42
N PRO A 66 41.43 -18.68 15.81
CA PRO A 66 42.45 -18.00 15.02
C PRO A 66 43.60 -17.52 15.92
N GLY A 67 44.85 -17.73 15.49
CA GLY A 67 46.01 -17.16 16.20
C GLY A 67 46.21 -15.69 15.81
N LEU A 68 46.13 -14.77 16.77
CA LEU A 68 46.61 -13.39 16.60
C LEU A 68 48.14 -13.42 16.37
N LEU A 69 48.63 -12.55 15.47
CA LEU A 69 50.04 -12.45 15.08
C LEU A 69 50.88 -11.64 16.07
N PRO A 70 51.90 -12.22 16.73
CA PRO A 70 53.09 -11.50 17.16
C PRO A 70 54.05 -11.35 15.97
N ASP A 71 54.61 -10.15 15.80
CA ASP A 71 55.58 -9.84 14.75
C ASP A 71 56.74 -10.84 14.71
N GLY A 72 57.00 -11.44 13.54
CA GLY A 72 58.14 -12.34 13.30
C GLY A 72 57.89 -13.83 13.57
N THR A 73 56.66 -14.23 13.91
CA THR A 73 56.30 -15.65 14.09
C THR A 73 56.27 -16.39 12.76
N ARG A 74 56.93 -17.55 12.70
CA ARG A 74 56.87 -18.49 11.56
C ARG A 74 55.85 -19.59 11.85
N TRP A 75 55.07 -19.95 10.86
CA TRP A 75 54.09 -21.02 10.96
C TRP A 75 54.39 -22.17 10.02
N PRO A 76 54.05 -23.42 10.40
CA PRO A 76 54.15 -24.55 9.51
C PRO A 76 53.24 -24.35 8.30
N LEU A 77 53.69 -24.80 7.13
CA LEU A 77 52.92 -24.74 5.90
C LEU A 77 52.11 -26.03 5.74
N ASP A 78 50.88 -26.03 6.25
CA ASP A 78 49.98 -27.19 6.21
C ASP A 78 48.86 -27.03 5.16
N GLU A 79 48.37 -28.14 4.62
CA GLU A 79 47.25 -28.14 3.67
C GLU A 79 45.99 -27.55 4.31
N GLY A 80 45.40 -26.54 3.64
CA GLY A 80 44.22 -25.83 4.16
C GLY A 80 44.55 -24.66 5.09
N THR A 81 45.81 -24.19 5.12
CA THR A 81 46.19 -22.94 5.79
C THR A 81 45.72 -21.72 4.99
N VAL A 82 44.95 -20.84 5.63
CA VAL A 82 44.37 -19.64 5.01
C VAL A 82 44.71 -18.40 5.83
N LEU A 83 45.13 -17.32 5.15
CA LEU A 83 45.19 -15.97 5.73
C LEU A 83 43.85 -15.30 5.56
N ARG A 84 43.32 -14.72 6.63
CA ARG A 84 42.20 -13.79 6.54
C ARG A 84 42.71 -12.41 6.86
N PHE A 85 42.41 -11.45 6.01
CA PHE A 85 42.74 -10.06 6.28
C PHE A 85 41.57 -9.13 6.05
N SER A 86 41.50 -8.10 6.89
CA SER A 86 40.44 -7.10 6.90
C SER A 86 41.03 -5.71 7.17
N MET A 87 40.27 -4.68 6.79
CA MET A 87 40.62 -3.29 7.00
C MET A 87 39.49 -2.58 7.74
N SER A 88 39.84 -1.77 8.73
CA SER A 88 38.89 -0.99 9.54
C SER A 88 38.85 0.49 9.17
N ARG A 89 39.76 0.94 8.29
CA ARG A 89 39.87 2.33 7.83
C ARG A 89 40.14 2.36 6.33
N ALA A 90 39.60 3.39 5.67
CA ALA A 90 39.83 3.62 4.26
C ALA A 90 41.30 3.99 3.99
N SER A 91 41.81 3.57 2.82
CA SER A 91 43.15 3.92 2.35
C SER A 91 43.25 5.40 2.01
N ALA A 92 44.40 6.00 2.30
CA ALA A 92 44.71 7.37 1.89
C ALA A 92 45.16 7.42 0.43
N GLU A 93 45.97 6.44 0.02
CA GLU A 93 46.50 6.31 -1.34
C GLU A 93 46.23 4.92 -1.91
N VAL A 94 46.21 4.81 -3.23
CA VAL A 94 46.03 3.53 -3.90
C VAL A 94 47.21 2.60 -3.55
N ASN A 95 46.91 1.38 -3.10
CA ASN A 95 47.87 0.34 -2.75
C ASN A 95 48.82 0.72 -1.60
N ASP A 96 48.38 1.57 -0.67
CA ASP A 96 49.16 2.02 0.50
C ASP A 96 49.35 0.94 1.58
N ASN A 97 48.45 -0.04 1.63
CA ASN A 97 48.50 -1.16 2.56
C ASN A 97 49.06 -2.41 1.89
N LYS A 98 49.74 -3.27 2.66
CA LYS A 98 50.31 -4.50 2.11
C LYS A 98 50.36 -5.64 3.11
N VAL A 99 50.23 -6.85 2.59
CA VAL A 99 50.49 -8.12 3.28
C VAL A 99 51.56 -8.85 2.47
N ILE A 100 52.67 -9.21 3.12
CA ILE A 100 53.79 -9.93 2.52
C ILE A 100 53.88 -11.28 3.19
N VAL A 101 53.75 -12.34 2.39
CA VAL A 101 53.93 -13.73 2.79
C VAL A 101 55.31 -14.17 2.33
N SER A 102 56.17 -14.57 3.25
CA SER A 102 57.51 -15.10 2.96
C SER A 102 57.54 -16.60 3.18
N PHE A 103 58.03 -17.36 2.19
CA PHE A 103 58.13 -18.82 2.25
C PHE A 103 59.56 -19.25 2.58
N TYR A 104 59.71 -20.31 3.39
CA TYR A 104 60.99 -20.80 3.87
C TYR A 104 61.13 -22.31 3.66
N ALA A 105 62.33 -22.73 3.26
CA ALA A 105 62.74 -24.13 3.16
C ALA A 105 63.12 -24.68 4.55
N GLU A 106 63.39 -25.97 4.60
CA GLU A 106 63.96 -26.63 5.76
C GLU A 106 65.29 -25.94 6.18
N GLY A 107 65.51 -25.77 7.49
CA GLY A 107 66.61 -24.96 8.02
C GLY A 107 66.38 -23.44 7.97
N GLY A 108 65.22 -22.96 7.53
CA GLY A 108 64.80 -21.56 7.63
C GLY A 108 65.35 -20.63 6.56
N ARG A 109 65.83 -21.17 5.44
CA ARG A 109 66.31 -20.41 4.28
C ARG A 109 65.13 -19.82 3.50
N PRO A 110 65.09 -18.50 3.21
CA PRO A 110 64.02 -17.90 2.43
C PRO A 110 64.05 -18.43 0.98
N ILE A 111 62.89 -18.83 0.46
CA ILE A 111 62.71 -19.33 -0.91
C ILE A 111 62.19 -18.21 -1.80
N ASP A 112 61.00 -17.70 -1.46
CA ASP A 112 60.26 -16.74 -2.28
C ASP A 112 59.30 -15.91 -1.41
N GLN A 113 58.69 -14.89 -2.01
CA GLN A 113 57.67 -14.05 -1.38
C GLN A 113 56.46 -13.87 -2.29
N ALA A 114 55.28 -13.78 -1.69
CA ALA A 114 54.06 -13.32 -2.34
C ALA A 114 53.59 -12.04 -1.64
N GLY A 115 53.27 -11.00 -2.41
CA GLY A 115 52.83 -9.71 -1.88
C GLY A 115 51.43 -9.35 -2.35
N VAL A 116 50.55 -9.00 -1.41
CA VAL A 116 49.24 -8.41 -1.69
C VAL A 116 49.29 -6.94 -1.31
N PHE A 117 49.01 -6.07 -2.27
CA PHE A 117 48.85 -4.64 -2.07
C PHE A 117 47.35 -4.33 -2.02
N LEU A 118 46.92 -3.72 -0.93
CA LEU A 118 45.53 -3.50 -0.59
C LEU A 118 45.18 -2.04 -0.70
N THR A 119 43.99 -1.78 -1.25
CA THR A 119 43.32 -0.48 -1.17
C THR A 119 42.00 -0.66 -0.43
N GLY A 120 41.87 -0.04 0.74
CA GLY A 120 40.65 -0.05 1.55
C GLY A 120 39.66 1.02 1.11
N ILE A 121 38.40 0.66 0.83
CA ILE A 121 37.33 1.62 0.55
C ILE A 121 36.07 1.34 1.38
N GLY A 122 35.43 2.38 1.90
CA GLY A 122 34.05 2.32 2.37
C GLY A 122 33.10 2.40 1.18
N LEU A 123 32.10 1.53 1.15
CA LEU A 123 31.04 1.52 0.13
C LEU A 123 29.76 1.00 0.79
N SER A 124 28.75 1.87 0.92
CA SER A 124 27.46 1.54 1.54
C SER A 124 26.32 2.21 0.77
N LEU A 125 25.33 1.42 0.37
CA LEU A 125 24.07 1.93 -0.17
C LEU A 125 23.04 1.96 0.96
N ASP A 126 22.54 3.15 1.29
CA ASP A 126 21.78 3.37 2.51
C ASP A 126 20.41 3.97 2.20
N VAL A 127 19.42 3.59 3.02
CA VAL A 127 18.00 3.96 2.93
C VAL A 127 17.46 4.12 4.35
N ASP A 128 16.32 4.82 4.49
CA ASP A 128 15.55 4.95 5.74
C ASP A 128 14.92 3.59 6.12
N ALA A 129 15.67 2.71 6.79
CA ALA A 129 15.22 1.36 7.11
C ALA A 129 14.61 1.26 8.52
N ASP A 130 14.82 2.23 9.39
CA ASP A 130 14.15 2.34 10.71
C ASP A 130 12.85 3.18 10.68
N ARG A 131 12.56 3.82 9.53
CA ARG A 131 11.27 4.46 9.19
C ARG A 131 11.02 5.75 9.97
N ASP A 132 12.07 6.50 10.28
CA ASP A 132 12.00 7.79 10.97
C ASP A 132 11.96 9.01 10.01
N GLY A 133 12.12 8.78 8.71
CA GLY A 133 12.15 9.81 7.66
C GLY A 133 13.56 10.30 7.30
N VAL A 134 14.62 9.75 7.90
CA VAL A 134 16.01 10.12 7.68
C VAL A 134 16.82 8.88 7.25
N VAL A 135 17.71 9.05 6.26
CA VAL A 135 18.55 7.94 5.79
C VAL A 135 19.74 7.75 6.72
N GLU A 136 19.65 6.74 7.60
CA GLU A 136 20.70 6.32 8.53
C GLU A 136 21.91 5.70 7.81
N LYS A 137 23.02 5.50 8.54
CA LYS A 137 24.28 4.98 7.99
C LYS A 137 24.35 3.47 8.17
N ASN A 138 24.38 2.74 7.05
CA ASN A 138 24.60 1.29 6.98
C ASN A 138 23.77 0.48 7.98
N ASN A 139 22.45 0.67 8.01
CA ASN A 139 21.56 -0.14 8.85
C ASN A 139 21.75 -1.62 8.50
N PRO A 140 22.02 -2.50 9.48
CA PRO A 140 22.27 -3.91 9.23
C PRO A 140 21.07 -4.64 8.61
N ASN A 141 19.87 -4.08 8.74
CA ASN A 141 18.64 -4.69 8.25
C ASN A 141 18.12 -4.09 6.93
N LYS A 142 18.88 -3.17 6.30
CA LYS A 142 18.45 -2.47 5.06
C LYS A 142 18.20 -3.41 3.86
N ALA A 143 18.77 -4.61 3.88
CA ALA A 143 18.63 -5.63 2.84
C ALA A 143 17.38 -6.51 3.00
N ASN A 144 16.56 -6.29 4.04
CA ASN A 144 15.36 -7.08 4.29
C ASN A 144 14.18 -6.18 4.71
N TRP A 145 12.98 -6.75 4.73
CA TRP A 145 11.78 -6.05 5.13
C TRP A 145 10.92 -6.89 6.09
N THR A 146 10.49 -6.29 7.21
CA THR A 146 9.66 -6.96 8.22
C THR A 146 8.49 -6.09 8.71
N TRP A 147 7.35 -6.75 8.98
CA TRP A 147 6.13 -6.13 9.50
C TRP A 147 6.24 -5.83 11.01
N GLY A 148 5.42 -4.92 11.49
CA GLY A 148 5.20 -4.69 12.92
C GLY A 148 5.90 -3.44 13.47
N PRO A 149 5.62 -3.08 14.74
CA PRO A 149 6.22 -1.91 15.40
C PRO A 149 7.75 -1.96 15.47
N GLU A 150 8.32 -3.14 15.71
CA GLU A 150 9.76 -3.41 15.72
C GLU A 150 10.30 -3.82 14.33
N GLY A 151 9.46 -3.69 13.29
CA GLY A 151 9.80 -4.05 11.93
C GLY A 151 10.69 -3.00 11.27
N HIS A 152 11.47 -3.42 10.28
CA HIS A 152 12.45 -2.60 9.57
C HIS A 152 12.33 -2.77 8.05
N GLY A 153 13.10 -1.98 7.32
CA GLY A 153 13.14 -1.93 5.86
C GLY A 153 12.41 -0.71 5.33
N ALA A 154 12.95 -0.15 4.26
CA ALA A 154 12.50 1.12 3.69
C ALA A 154 11.14 1.00 3.00
N ILE A 155 10.46 2.14 2.91
CA ILE A 155 9.12 2.25 2.33
C ILE A 155 9.18 3.17 1.12
N LEU A 156 8.47 2.80 0.05
CA LEU A 156 8.43 3.51 -1.22
C LEU A 156 6.98 3.89 -1.56
N LEU A 157 6.73 5.14 -1.93
CA LEU A 157 5.43 5.56 -2.45
C LEU A 157 5.33 5.31 -3.95
N VAL A 158 4.11 5.05 -4.44
CA VAL A 158 3.83 5.14 -5.88
C VAL A 158 3.54 6.60 -6.20
N THR A 159 4.33 7.22 -7.08
CA THR A 159 4.22 8.62 -7.54
C THR A 159 3.05 8.77 -8.53
N CYS A 160 1.85 8.45 -8.05
CA CYS A 160 0.62 8.34 -8.85
C CYS A 160 -0.21 9.63 -8.89
N ASP A 161 0.30 10.72 -8.33
CA ASP A 161 -0.23 12.07 -8.39
C ASP A 161 0.33 12.84 -9.59
N ARG A 162 0.05 14.15 -9.65
CA ARG A 162 0.49 15.00 -10.74
C ARG A 162 0.87 16.38 -10.22
N ASP A 163 2.15 16.57 -9.92
CA ASP A 163 2.69 17.83 -9.43
C ASP A 163 2.89 18.85 -10.55
N SER A 164 3.25 18.39 -11.75
CA SER A 164 3.49 19.26 -12.90
C SER A 164 2.28 19.31 -13.86
N PRO A 165 1.74 20.50 -14.17
CA PRO A 165 0.67 20.65 -15.17
C PRO A 165 1.15 20.42 -16.61
N LEU A 166 2.45 20.19 -16.84
CA LEU A 166 3.04 19.98 -18.16
C LEU A 166 2.75 18.58 -18.74
N SER A 167 2.32 17.63 -17.91
CA SER A 167 1.92 16.28 -18.32
C SER A 167 0.45 16.05 -17.97
N PRO A 168 -0.38 15.44 -18.85
CA PRO A 168 -1.73 15.05 -18.49
C PRO A 168 -1.79 13.76 -17.64
N ALA A 169 -0.73 12.94 -17.67
CA ALA A 169 -0.64 11.65 -16.98
C ALA A 169 0.05 11.79 -15.60
N PRO A 170 -0.17 10.83 -14.68
CA PRO A 170 0.55 10.75 -13.41
C PRO A 170 2.07 10.75 -13.58
N ASP A 171 2.79 11.17 -12.54
CA ASP A 171 4.24 11.33 -12.61
C ASP A 171 4.97 9.99 -12.85
N CYS A 172 4.49 8.88 -12.28
CA CYS A 172 5.04 7.53 -12.49
C CYS A 172 4.95 7.00 -13.94
N ASP A 173 4.20 7.66 -14.84
CA ASP A 173 4.12 7.25 -16.25
C ASP A 173 5.27 7.82 -17.09
N ASN A 174 6.00 8.79 -16.55
CA ASN A 174 7.10 9.44 -17.22
C ASN A 174 8.46 9.01 -16.62
N GLU A 175 9.55 9.18 -17.37
CA GLU A 175 10.91 8.94 -16.87
C GLU A 175 11.63 10.29 -16.61
N ARG A 176 10.88 11.34 -16.26
CA ARG A 176 11.38 12.72 -16.15
C ARG A 176 10.75 13.44 -14.96
N VAL A 177 11.59 13.84 -14.02
CA VAL A 177 11.20 14.78 -12.97
C VAL A 177 11.12 16.18 -13.55
N PHE A 178 9.98 16.85 -13.39
CA PHE A 178 9.73 18.20 -13.90
C PHE A 178 9.74 19.25 -12.81
N SER A 179 9.41 18.87 -11.57
CA SER A 179 9.29 19.80 -10.44
C SER A 179 10.17 19.37 -9.27
N LYS A 180 10.35 20.25 -8.27
CA LYS A 180 11.02 19.86 -7.02
C LYS A 180 10.04 19.19 -6.06
N GLU A 181 8.77 19.47 -6.24
CA GLU A 181 7.64 18.91 -5.52
C GLU A 181 7.57 17.39 -5.74
N ASP A 182 7.82 16.93 -6.98
CA ASP A 182 7.88 15.49 -7.35
C ASP A 182 8.83 14.70 -6.42
N LEU A 183 9.93 15.34 -5.97
CA LEU A 183 10.95 14.69 -5.14
C LEU A 183 10.49 14.46 -3.71
N LEU A 184 9.47 15.18 -3.26
CA LEU A 184 8.91 15.03 -1.93
C LEU A 184 8.11 13.73 -1.80
N ASP A 185 7.63 13.16 -2.91
CA ASP A 185 7.01 11.82 -2.98
C ASP A 185 8.02 10.69 -3.05
N MET A 186 9.26 11.01 -3.44
CA MET A 186 10.30 10.03 -3.63
C MET A 186 11.03 9.71 -2.32
N SER A 187 11.36 8.44 -2.16
CA SER A 187 12.18 7.98 -1.04
C SER A 187 13.65 8.26 -1.32
N ARG A 188 14.39 8.70 -0.30
CA ARG A 188 15.81 9.01 -0.43
C ARG A 188 16.64 7.73 -0.32
N MET A 189 17.66 7.62 -1.15
CA MET A 189 18.67 6.57 -1.13
C MET A 189 20.05 7.22 -1.29
N VAL A 190 20.99 6.89 -0.41
CA VAL A 190 22.29 7.55 -0.37
C VAL A 190 23.40 6.52 -0.56
N LEU A 191 24.22 6.71 -1.58
CA LEU A 191 25.45 5.94 -1.76
C LEU A 191 26.59 6.68 -1.07
N ARG A 192 27.14 6.07 -0.02
CA ARG A 192 28.26 6.60 0.76
C ARG A 192 29.54 5.88 0.37
N THR A 193 30.56 6.65 -0.01
CA THR A 193 31.88 6.12 -0.38
C THR A 193 32.98 6.81 0.41
N GLU A 194 34.01 6.06 0.81
CA GLU A 194 35.19 6.59 1.49
C GLU A 194 36.45 5.92 0.94
N GLY A 195 37.48 6.66 0.56
CA GLY A 195 38.70 6.06 0.03
C GLY A 195 39.70 7.05 -0.58
N PRO A 196 40.73 6.54 -1.29
CA PRO A 196 41.74 7.38 -1.92
C PRO A 196 41.13 8.26 -3.02
N GLN A 197 41.90 9.22 -3.56
CA GLN A 197 41.40 10.15 -4.58
C GLN A 197 40.89 9.46 -5.87
N ARG A 198 41.30 8.21 -6.13
CA ARG A 198 40.92 7.43 -7.32
C ARG A 198 40.87 5.95 -6.96
N LEU A 199 39.99 5.19 -7.61
CA LEU A 199 40.01 3.72 -7.51
C LEU A 199 41.25 3.15 -8.23
N PRO A 200 41.74 1.97 -7.82
CA PRO A 200 42.73 1.22 -8.59
C PRO A 200 42.25 0.97 -10.03
N ARG A 201 43.20 0.83 -10.96
CA ARG A 201 42.87 0.55 -12.37
C ARG A 201 42.07 -0.74 -12.49
N GLY A 202 41.06 -0.74 -13.35
CA GLY A 202 40.18 -1.88 -13.58
C GLY A 202 38.97 -1.96 -12.64
N TYR A 203 38.86 -1.07 -11.65
CA TYR A 203 37.71 -1.05 -10.74
C TYR A 203 36.67 0.01 -11.10
N GLY A 204 35.40 -0.31 -10.92
CA GLY A 204 34.28 0.61 -11.12
C GLY A 204 33.09 0.28 -10.21
N ILE A 205 32.23 1.26 -9.95
CA ILE A 205 31.02 1.09 -9.14
C ILE A 205 29.80 1.11 -10.07
N MET A 206 28.90 0.14 -9.91
CA MET A 206 27.70 0.00 -10.72
C MET A 206 26.48 -0.15 -9.85
N LEU A 207 25.52 0.75 -10.01
CA LEU A 207 24.18 0.64 -9.43
C LEU A 207 23.28 -0.12 -10.40
N TYR A 208 22.45 -1.05 -9.94
CA TYR A 208 21.55 -1.80 -10.81
C TYR A 208 20.29 -2.29 -10.10
N VAL A 209 19.28 -2.62 -10.90
CA VAL A 209 17.99 -3.19 -10.49
C VAL A 209 17.75 -4.51 -11.24
N PRO A 210 17.16 -5.54 -10.62
CA PRO A 210 16.73 -6.74 -11.33
C PRO A 210 15.74 -6.42 -12.45
N ILE A 211 15.76 -7.17 -13.54
CA ILE A 211 14.81 -6.99 -14.65
C ILE A 211 13.35 -7.15 -14.20
N SER A 212 13.11 -7.98 -13.17
CA SER A 212 11.78 -8.16 -12.56
C SER A 212 11.25 -6.91 -11.88
N ASP A 213 12.13 -6.00 -11.49
CA ASP A 213 11.82 -4.83 -10.67
C ASP A 213 11.88 -3.53 -11.50
N ALA A 214 12.46 -3.59 -12.70
CA ALA A 214 12.66 -2.44 -13.58
C ALA A 214 11.36 -1.70 -13.96
N ASP A 215 10.24 -2.40 -14.06
CA ASP A 215 8.91 -1.81 -14.32
C ASP A 215 8.18 -1.35 -13.06
N LYS A 216 8.79 -1.50 -11.88
CA LYS A 216 8.19 -1.22 -10.56
C LYS A 216 8.87 -0.08 -9.82
N VAL A 217 10.07 0.32 -10.23
CA VAL A 217 10.86 1.38 -9.59
C VAL A 217 11.49 2.32 -10.62
N GLY A 218 11.52 3.61 -10.30
CA GLY A 218 12.32 4.63 -10.97
C GLY A 218 13.36 5.19 -10.00
N VAL A 219 14.58 5.44 -10.46
CA VAL A 219 15.65 6.05 -9.65
C VAL A 219 16.22 7.25 -10.37
N PHE A 220 16.32 8.38 -9.68
CA PHE A 220 16.85 9.63 -10.19
C PHE A 220 18.04 10.09 -9.38
N HIS A 221 19.00 10.70 -10.06
CA HIS A 221 20.16 11.33 -9.45
C HIS A 221 20.15 12.84 -9.72
N MET A 222 20.34 13.64 -8.67
CA MET A 222 20.45 15.09 -8.79
C MET A 222 21.86 15.49 -9.23
N GLN A 223 21.95 16.21 -10.34
CA GLN A 223 23.17 16.86 -10.80
C GLN A 223 23.00 18.38 -10.70
N ASN A 224 24.08 19.10 -10.39
CA ASN A 224 24.10 20.56 -10.32
C ASN A 224 24.98 21.16 -11.44
N PRO A 225 24.59 21.05 -12.73
CA PRO A 225 25.30 21.71 -13.81
C PRO A 225 25.17 23.24 -13.72
N PHE A 226 26.02 23.96 -14.47
CA PHE A 226 26.09 25.43 -14.44
C PHE A 226 24.76 26.15 -14.67
N PHE A 227 23.84 25.55 -15.43
CA PHE A 227 22.53 26.14 -15.78
C PHE A 227 21.39 25.80 -14.82
N GLY A 228 21.67 25.20 -13.66
CA GLY A 228 20.69 24.86 -12.64
C GLY A 228 20.59 23.36 -12.37
N GLN A 229 19.81 22.97 -11.36
CA GLN A 229 19.68 21.58 -10.94
C GLN A 229 18.98 20.74 -12.01
N ARG A 230 19.46 19.52 -12.23
CA ARG A 230 18.89 18.57 -13.18
C ARG A 230 18.78 17.19 -12.54
N TYR A 231 17.61 16.59 -12.64
CA TYR A 231 17.38 15.21 -12.21
C TYR A 231 17.53 14.27 -13.41
N VAL A 232 18.38 13.27 -13.26
CA VAL A 232 18.68 12.30 -14.32
C VAL A 232 18.13 10.96 -13.91
N HIS A 233 17.23 10.40 -14.71
CA HIS A 233 16.76 9.02 -14.55
C HIS A 233 17.92 8.04 -14.79
N VAL A 234 18.31 7.29 -13.76
CA VAL A 234 19.47 6.39 -13.76
C VAL A 234 19.07 4.91 -13.79
N LEU A 235 17.97 4.51 -13.15
CA LEU A 235 17.44 3.13 -13.18
C LEU A 235 15.92 3.11 -13.35
N GLY A 236 15.38 2.11 -14.06
CA GLY A 236 13.95 1.89 -14.26
C GLY A 236 13.65 1.11 -15.55
N ARG A 237 12.45 1.30 -16.12
CA ARG A 237 11.88 0.49 -17.24
C ARG A 237 12.85 0.15 -18.37
N ARG A 238 13.70 1.10 -18.75
CA ARG A 238 14.66 0.98 -19.87
C ARG A 238 16.13 1.03 -19.44
N LYS A 239 16.40 1.13 -18.14
CA LYS A 239 17.76 1.31 -17.59
C LYS A 239 17.96 0.36 -16.40
N LEU A 240 18.60 -0.77 -16.65
CA LEU A 240 18.85 -1.78 -15.62
C LEU A 240 20.07 -1.47 -14.76
N CYS A 241 21.02 -0.70 -15.28
CA CYS A 241 22.25 -0.36 -14.57
C CYS A 241 22.74 1.06 -14.88
N HIS A 242 23.53 1.60 -13.96
CA HIS A 242 24.15 2.92 -14.03
C HIS A 242 25.57 2.85 -13.47
N ALA A 243 26.56 3.24 -14.27
CA ALA A 243 27.93 3.39 -13.81
C ALA A 243 28.07 4.66 -12.96
N VAL A 244 28.52 4.49 -11.72
CA VAL A 244 28.65 5.59 -10.75
C VAL A 244 30.04 6.24 -10.89
N HIS A 245 30.07 7.57 -10.90
CA HIS A 245 31.33 8.32 -10.89
C HIS A 245 31.90 8.39 -9.46
N TYR A 246 33.09 7.81 -9.27
CA TYR A 246 33.80 7.87 -7.99
C TYR A 246 34.59 9.18 -7.85
N THR A 247 34.39 9.88 -6.74
CA THR A 247 34.93 11.23 -6.48
C THR A 247 36.13 11.26 -5.53
N GLY A 248 36.39 10.16 -4.80
CA GLY A 248 37.46 10.08 -3.81
C GLY A 248 37.16 10.80 -2.49
N GLY A 249 37.93 10.47 -1.45
CA GLY A 249 37.67 10.96 -0.09
C GLY A 249 36.34 10.42 0.46
N ALA A 250 35.81 11.09 1.49
CA ALA A 250 34.46 10.83 2.00
C ALA A 250 33.44 11.58 1.12
N SER A 251 32.55 10.85 0.45
CA SER A 251 31.56 11.41 -0.46
C SER A 251 30.21 10.70 -0.31
N GLU A 252 29.15 11.47 -0.48
CA GLU A 252 27.77 10.98 -0.49
C GLU A 252 27.11 11.37 -1.82
N LEU A 253 26.49 10.41 -2.49
CA LEU A 253 25.69 10.61 -3.68
C LEU A 253 24.23 10.31 -3.37
N GLU A 254 23.38 11.30 -3.56
CA GLU A 254 21.95 11.20 -3.29
C GLU A 254 21.18 10.76 -4.53
N PHE A 255 20.24 9.84 -4.30
CA PHE A 255 19.27 9.33 -5.25
C PHE A 255 17.87 9.47 -4.68
N PHE A 256 16.91 9.66 -5.57
CA PHE A 256 15.49 9.72 -5.29
C PHE A 256 14.82 8.53 -5.98
N VAL A 257 14.03 7.77 -5.22
CA VAL A 257 13.44 6.51 -5.64
C VAL A 257 11.91 6.66 -5.65
N GLU A 258 11.26 6.29 -6.74
CA GLU A 258 9.82 6.26 -6.88
C GLU A 258 9.30 4.85 -7.15
N GLY A 259 8.10 4.53 -6.65
CA GLY A 259 7.36 3.34 -7.03
C GLY A 259 6.53 3.62 -8.27
N LEU A 260 6.50 2.67 -9.20
CA LEU A 260 5.74 2.80 -10.46
C LEU A 260 4.45 2.00 -10.47
N ARG A 261 4.27 1.09 -9.49
CA ARG A 261 3.13 0.19 -9.43
C ARG A 261 2.82 -0.19 -7.99
N PHE A 262 1.54 -0.15 -7.62
CA PHE A 262 1.08 -0.69 -6.33
C PHE A 262 1.23 -2.22 -6.26
N PRO A 263 1.28 -2.82 -5.06
CA PRO A 263 1.16 -4.26 -4.89
C PRO A 263 -0.06 -4.82 -5.65
N ASP A 264 0.10 -5.99 -6.25
CA ASP A 264 -0.90 -6.65 -7.09
C ASP A 264 -0.68 -8.18 -7.11
N GLU A 265 -1.51 -8.95 -7.81
CA GLU A 265 -1.44 -10.43 -7.85
C GLU A 265 -0.02 -10.95 -8.13
N SER A 266 0.65 -10.35 -9.11
CA SER A 266 1.99 -10.72 -9.58
C SER A 266 3.12 -9.97 -8.89
N PHE A 267 2.81 -9.04 -7.98
CA PHE A 267 3.79 -8.17 -7.34
C PHE A 267 3.51 -8.00 -5.84
N PRO A 268 4.31 -8.64 -4.95
CA PRO A 268 4.08 -8.59 -3.51
C PRO A 268 4.39 -7.22 -2.85
N GLY A 269 4.89 -6.26 -3.63
CA GLY A 269 5.28 -4.94 -3.15
C GLY A 269 6.74 -4.79 -2.77
N LEU A 270 7.62 -5.77 -2.99
CA LEU A 270 9.04 -5.69 -2.63
C LEU A 270 9.92 -5.47 -3.87
N VAL A 271 10.81 -4.48 -3.81
CA VAL A 271 11.81 -4.21 -4.85
C VAL A 271 13.20 -4.10 -4.24
N SER A 272 14.22 -4.53 -4.97
CA SER A 272 15.62 -4.48 -4.53
C SER A 272 16.47 -3.60 -5.43
N ILE A 273 17.34 -2.79 -4.84
CA ILE A 273 18.35 -2.00 -5.57
C ILE A 273 19.73 -2.41 -5.04
N HIS A 274 20.66 -2.59 -5.96
CA HIS A 274 21.99 -3.10 -5.66
C HIS A 274 23.06 -2.11 -6.11
N VAL A 275 24.13 -2.01 -5.34
CA VAL A 275 25.39 -1.43 -5.79
C VAL A 275 26.46 -2.51 -5.78
N SER A 276 27.24 -2.62 -6.85
CA SER A 276 28.38 -3.53 -6.91
C SER A 276 29.67 -2.80 -7.26
N LEU A 277 30.74 -3.21 -6.59
CA LEU A 277 32.10 -2.94 -7.01
C LEU A 277 32.51 -4.01 -8.02
N LEU A 278 32.88 -3.60 -9.22
CA LEU A 278 33.24 -4.48 -10.32
C LEU A 278 34.74 -4.38 -10.63
N GLU A 279 35.35 -5.51 -10.96
CA GLU A 279 36.74 -5.63 -11.39
C GLU A 279 36.81 -6.08 -12.85
N THR A 280 37.62 -5.38 -13.65
CA THR A 280 37.90 -5.65 -15.06
C THR A 280 39.36 -6.03 -15.20
N LEU A 281 39.63 -7.30 -15.51
CA LEU A 281 41.00 -7.83 -15.59
C LEU A 281 41.73 -7.40 -16.88
N ALA A 282 41.03 -7.44 -18.01
CA ALA A 282 41.56 -7.01 -19.31
C ALA A 282 40.42 -6.59 -20.25
N GLU A 283 40.75 -5.83 -21.28
CA GLU A 283 39.80 -5.47 -22.34
C GLU A 283 39.26 -6.73 -23.03
N GLY A 284 37.95 -6.80 -23.23
CA GLY A 284 37.26 -7.97 -23.78
C GLY A 284 36.89 -9.05 -22.76
N ILE A 285 37.32 -8.95 -21.50
CA ILE A 285 36.90 -9.85 -20.42
C ILE A 285 35.73 -9.23 -19.64
N PRO A 286 34.63 -9.98 -19.40
CA PRO A 286 33.51 -9.51 -18.58
C PRO A 286 33.93 -9.04 -17.20
N GLN A 287 33.24 -8.04 -16.69
CA GLN A 287 33.47 -7.51 -15.35
C GLN A 287 33.03 -8.52 -14.29
N THR A 288 33.81 -8.65 -13.23
CA THR A 288 33.53 -9.57 -12.11
C THR A 288 33.08 -8.77 -10.88
N PRO A 289 31.94 -9.09 -10.25
CA PRO A 289 31.54 -8.45 -9.01
C PRO A 289 32.46 -8.88 -7.85
N VAL A 290 33.02 -7.88 -7.17
CA VAL A 290 33.94 -8.04 -6.03
C VAL A 290 33.21 -7.88 -4.70
N PHE A 291 32.22 -6.99 -4.68
CA PHE A 291 31.39 -6.69 -3.52
C PHE A 291 30.03 -6.21 -4.02
N THR A 292 28.98 -6.56 -3.29
CA THR A 292 27.62 -6.12 -3.56
C THR A 292 26.96 -5.73 -2.25
N ASP A 293 26.33 -4.55 -2.23
CA ASP A 293 25.46 -4.10 -1.14
C ASP A 293 24.05 -3.88 -1.70
N THR A 294 23.04 -4.20 -0.89
CA THR A 294 21.64 -4.29 -1.33
C THR A 294 20.73 -3.58 -0.35
N VAL A 295 19.77 -2.85 -0.90
CA VAL A 295 18.66 -2.25 -0.13
C VAL A 295 17.33 -2.76 -0.66
N VAL A 296 16.38 -2.99 0.24
CA VAL A 296 15.02 -3.44 -0.08
C VAL A 296 14.01 -2.38 0.31
N PHE A 297 13.12 -2.08 -0.63
CA PHE A 297 11.95 -1.23 -0.39
C PHE A 297 10.67 -2.05 -0.43
N ARG A 298 9.72 -1.66 0.41
CA ARG A 298 8.31 -2.06 0.26
C ARG A 298 7.48 -0.90 -0.28
N VAL A 299 6.84 -1.12 -1.42
CA VAL A 299 5.84 -0.22 -1.97
C VAL A 299 4.64 -0.14 -1.03
N ALA A 300 4.27 1.09 -0.65
CA ALA A 300 3.14 1.36 0.22
C ALA A 300 1.82 0.91 -0.44
N PRO A 301 0.93 0.25 0.32
CA PRO A 301 -0.35 -0.19 -0.20
C PRO A 301 -1.32 0.98 -0.38
N TRP A 302 -2.36 0.76 -1.19
CA TRP A 302 -3.56 1.59 -1.18
C TRP A 302 -4.46 1.21 0.01
N ILE A 303 -4.92 2.20 0.78
CA ILE A 303 -5.67 2.00 2.02
C ILE A 303 -6.98 2.80 1.98
N MET A 304 -8.11 2.12 2.16
CA MET A 304 -9.45 2.72 2.17
C MET A 304 -9.83 3.30 3.52
N THR A 305 -10.78 4.25 3.56
CA THR A 305 -11.18 4.95 4.79
C THR A 305 -12.62 4.64 5.22
N PRO A 306 -12.87 4.10 6.44
CA PRO A 306 -14.22 3.78 6.89
C PRO A 306 -15.03 5.02 7.24
N ASN A 307 -16.35 4.87 7.26
CA ASN A 307 -17.31 5.94 7.61
C ASN A 307 -17.10 6.57 9.00
N THR A 308 -16.35 5.91 9.88
CA THR A 308 -15.99 6.40 11.21
C THR A 308 -14.82 7.38 11.23
N LEU A 309 -14.05 7.50 10.14
CA LEU A 309 -12.99 8.51 10.05
C LEU A 309 -13.55 9.90 9.75
N ALA A 310 -12.80 10.92 10.17
CA ALA A 310 -13.20 12.31 10.06
C ALA A 310 -13.36 12.72 8.57
N PRO A 311 -14.56 13.19 8.16
CA PRO A 311 -14.80 13.66 6.80
C PRO A 311 -14.04 14.96 6.49
N VAL A 312 -13.60 15.13 5.25
CA VAL A 312 -12.89 16.32 4.74
C VAL A 312 -13.71 16.97 3.63
N ASN A 313 -13.84 16.27 2.49
CA ASN A 313 -14.58 16.75 1.33
C ASN A 313 -15.75 15.82 1.04
N VAL A 314 -16.89 16.39 0.64
CA VAL A 314 -18.06 15.67 0.14
C VAL A 314 -18.25 16.02 -1.33
N PHE A 315 -18.33 14.99 -2.16
CA PHE A 315 -18.50 15.09 -3.60
C PHE A 315 -19.93 14.74 -3.99
N VAL A 316 -20.53 15.52 -4.89
CA VAL A 316 -21.88 15.28 -5.42
C VAL A 316 -21.98 15.72 -6.87
N CYS A 317 -22.75 15.01 -7.69
CA CYS A 317 -23.07 15.43 -9.06
C CYS A 317 -24.25 16.39 -9.10
N SER A 318 -24.13 17.48 -9.87
CA SER A 318 -25.24 18.34 -10.26
C SER A 318 -25.85 17.87 -11.56
N VAL A 319 -27.13 17.49 -11.51
CA VAL A 319 -27.95 17.09 -12.66
C VAL A 319 -29.25 17.89 -12.69
N LYS A 320 -30.00 17.80 -13.80
CA LYS A 320 -31.16 18.69 -14.05
C LYS A 320 -32.25 18.63 -12.98
N ASP A 321 -32.39 17.49 -12.30
CA ASP A 321 -33.51 17.14 -11.42
C ASP A 321 -33.14 17.03 -9.93
N ASN A 322 -31.94 17.45 -9.49
CA ASN A 322 -31.48 17.26 -8.10
C ASN A 322 -31.12 18.54 -7.32
N TYR A 323 -31.59 19.71 -7.76
CA TYR A 323 -31.30 20.99 -7.09
C TYR A 323 -31.70 21.03 -5.60
N LEU A 324 -32.88 20.49 -5.25
CA LEU A 324 -33.34 20.45 -3.86
C LEU A 324 -32.43 19.56 -2.99
N PHE A 325 -32.05 18.40 -3.51
CA PHE A 325 -31.12 17.49 -2.86
C PHE A 325 -29.76 18.17 -2.60
N ILE A 326 -29.18 18.85 -3.59
CA ILE A 326 -27.90 19.58 -3.42
C ILE A 326 -28.01 20.65 -2.35
N LYS A 327 -29.15 21.36 -2.26
CA LYS A 327 -29.38 22.35 -1.21
C LYS A 327 -29.41 21.71 0.18
N GLU A 328 -30.03 20.55 0.33
CA GLU A 328 -30.07 19.82 1.60
C GLU A 328 -28.70 19.25 1.99
N ILE A 329 -27.96 18.68 1.02
CA ILE A 329 -26.58 18.22 1.19
C ILE A 329 -25.67 19.37 1.61
N LYS A 330 -25.77 20.54 0.96
CA LYS A 330 -24.99 21.73 1.34
C LYS A 330 -25.23 22.12 2.79
N ASN A 331 -26.48 22.09 3.25
CA ASN A 331 -26.80 22.37 4.65
C ASN A 331 -26.23 21.31 5.61
N LEU A 332 -26.24 20.04 5.21
CA LEU A 332 -25.66 18.95 5.97
C LEU A 332 -24.14 19.10 6.11
N VAL A 333 -23.46 19.32 4.99
CA VAL A 333 -22.00 19.48 4.88
C VAL A 333 -21.51 20.69 5.68
N ASN A 334 -22.19 21.84 5.55
CA ASN A 334 -21.86 23.05 6.31
C ASN A 334 -21.93 22.82 7.83
N LYS A 335 -22.90 22.03 8.30
CA LYS A 335 -23.06 21.73 9.74
C LYS A 335 -22.03 20.72 10.25
N ALA A 336 -21.52 19.86 9.37
CA ALA A 336 -20.44 18.93 9.68
C ALA A 336 -19.04 19.58 9.62
N GLY A 337 -18.93 20.79 9.07
CA GLY A 337 -17.66 21.50 8.90
C GLY A 337 -16.78 20.92 7.79
N CYS A 338 -17.39 20.32 6.77
CA CYS A 338 -16.70 19.76 5.60
C CYS A 338 -16.86 20.67 4.38
N ASP A 339 -16.05 20.44 3.35
CA ASP A 339 -16.18 21.14 2.08
C ASP A 339 -17.07 20.38 1.09
N LEU A 340 -17.94 21.10 0.38
CA LEU A 340 -18.76 20.52 -0.69
C LEU A 340 -18.10 20.76 -2.05
N LYS A 341 -17.84 19.69 -2.79
CA LYS A 341 -17.34 19.70 -4.18
C LYS A 341 -18.46 19.21 -5.11
N VAL A 342 -18.86 20.05 -6.06
CA VAL A 342 -19.97 19.75 -6.98
C VAL A 342 -19.42 19.49 -8.36
N CYS A 343 -19.65 18.28 -8.89
CA CYS A 343 -19.33 17.90 -10.26
C CYS A 343 -20.50 18.28 -11.18
N PHE A 344 -20.27 19.13 -12.18
CA PHE A 344 -21.31 19.66 -13.05
C PHE A 344 -21.43 18.92 -14.39
N GLY A 345 -22.48 19.26 -15.15
CA GLY A 345 -22.86 18.64 -16.42
C GLY A 345 -21.75 18.51 -17.49
N TYR A 346 -20.74 19.37 -17.46
CA TYR A 346 -19.63 19.33 -18.41
C TYR A 346 -18.61 18.21 -18.11
N ILE A 347 -18.57 17.70 -16.86
CA ILE A 347 -17.78 16.53 -16.47
C ILE A 347 -18.67 15.30 -16.34
N ASN A 348 -19.75 15.37 -15.54
CA ASN A 348 -20.55 14.19 -15.23
C ASN A 348 -21.40 13.67 -16.40
N ARG A 349 -21.58 14.45 -17.47
CA ARG A 349 -22.36 14.07 -18.68
C ARG A 349 -23.78 13.55 -18.39
N GLY A 350 -24.36 13.97 -17.26
CA GLY A 350 -25.70 13.53 -16.81
C GLY A 350 -25.70 12.34 -15.85
N ASP A 351 -24.53 11.74 -15.60
CA ASP A 351 -24.33 10.76 -14.54
C ASP A 351 -24.46 11.43 -13.16
N ARG A 352 -25.10 10.71 -12.24
CA ARG A 352 -25.40 11.16 -10.88
C ARG A 352 -24.73 10.31 -9.81
N TRP A 353 -24.13 9.17 -10.17
CA TRP A 353 -23.64 8.14 -9.26
C TRP A 353 -22.19 8.39 -8.86
N MET A 354 -21.94 9.50 -8.14
CA MET A 354 -20.60 9.88 -7.68
C MET A 354 -19.96 8.82 -6.76
N GLN A 355 -20.76 8.00 -6.08
CA GLN A 355 -20.21 6.88 -5.33
C GLN A 355 -19.59 5.90 -6.34
N ASP A 356 -20.42 5.28 -7.18
CA ASP A 356 -20.13 4.10 -8.00
C ASP A 356 -18.84 4.14 -8.84
N GLU A 357 -18.42 5.32 -9.31
CA GLU A 357 -17.21 5.48 -10.15
C GLU A 357 -15.90 5.36 -9.36
N ILE A 358 -15.85 5.91 -8.14
CA ILE A 358 -14.58 6.12 -7.44
C ILE A 358 -14.62 5.69 -5.99
N GLU A 359 -13.46 5.37 -5.44
CA GLU A 359 -13.28 5.15 -4.01
C GLU A 359 -12.06 5.91 -3.50
N PHE A 360 -12.22 6.66 -2.41
CA PHE A 360 -11.14 7.44 -1.82
C PHE A 360 -10.33 6.59 -0.85
N GLY A 361 -9.07 6.34 -1.22
CA GLY A 361 -8.06 5.81 -0.32
C GLY A 361 -6.91 6.79 -0.10
N TYR A 362 -5.85 6.30 0.51
CA TYR A 362 -4.59 7.02 0.67
C TYR A 362 -3.40 6.05 0.61
N THR A 363 -2.23 6.63 0.36
CA THR A 363 -0.94 5.96 0.54
C THR A 363 -0.08 6.73 1.53
N GLN A 364 0.89 6.07 2.14
CA GLN A 364 1.67 6.64 3.22
C GLN A 364 3.06 6.01 3.35
N ALA A 365 4.05 6.88 3.55
CA ALA A 365 5.42 6.56 3.96
C ALA A 365 5.79 7.44 5.17
N PRO A 366 6.96 7.22 5.81
CA PRO A 366 7.41 8.06 6.91
C PRO A 366 7.53 9.55 6.56
N HIS A 367 7.97 9.85 5.33
CA HIS A 367 8.25 11.21 4.86
C HIS A 367 7.02 11.92 4.24
N LYS A 368 6.06 11.19 3.66
CA LYS A 368 4.90 11.78 2.96
C LYS A 368 3.66 10.89 2.98
N SER A 369 2.48 11.51 2.85
CA SER A 369 1.19 10.83 2.75
C SER A 369 0.22 11.68 1.97
N PHE A 370 -0.50 11.08 1.03
CA PHE A 370 -1.48 11.77 0.21
C PHE A 370 -2.65 10.84 -0.16
N PRO A 371 -3.86 11.39 -0.42
CA PRO A 371 -5.00 10.64 -0.91
C PRO A 371 -4.76 10.07 -2.31
N VAL A 372 -5.32 8.89 -2.59
CA VAL A 372 -5.26 8.23 -3.90
C VAL A 372 -6.66 7.72 -4.24
N VAL A 373 -7.22 8.21 -5.34
CA VAL A 373 -8.51 7.73 -5.84
C VAL A 373 -8.32 6.41 -6.59
N LEU A 374 -9.07 5.39 -6.20
CA LEU A 374 -9.25 4.18 -7.00
C LEU A 374 -10.45 4.40 -7.93
N ASP A 375 -10.18 4.33 -9.22
CA ASP A 375 -11.15 4.47 -10.30
C ASP A 375 -11.62 3.07 -10.74
N PHE A 376 -12.95 2.88 -10.74
CA PHE A 376 -13.56 1.60 -11.03
C PHE A 376 -13.86 1.44 -12.52
N PRO A 377 -13.79 0.23 -13.09
CA PRO A 377 -14.03 -0.02 -14.53
C PRO A 377 -15.45 0.27 -15.04
N GLN A 378 -16.36 0.68 -14.15
CA GLN A 378 -17.75 0.92 -14.52
C GLN A 378 -17.94 2.33 -15.05
N ASP A 379 -17.67 2.50 -16.33
CA ASP A 379 -17.76 3.77 -17.03
C ASP A 379 -19.22 4.11 -17.43
N THR A 380 -19.92 4.95 -16.65
CA THR A 380 -21.29 5.43 -16.99
C THR A 380 -21.41 6.92 -17.30
N GLY A 381 -20.29 7.63 -17.32
CA GLY A 381 -20.19 9.04 -17.73
C GLY A 381 -19.24 9.89 -16.89
N LEU A 382 -18.80 9.38 -15.73
CA LEU A 382 -17.85 10.03 -14.83
C LEU A 382 -16.39 9.70 -15.11
N GLU A 383 -16.07 8.94 -16.16
CA GLU A 383 -14.73 8.44 -16.54
C GLU A 383 -13.62 9.50 -16.48
N GLN A 384 -13.98 10.75 -16.79
CA GLN A 384 -13.03 11.87 -16.86
C GLN A 384 -12.92 12.65 -15.55
N PHE A 385 -13.82 12.42 -14.59
CA PHE A 385 -13.84 13.10 -13.30
C PHE A 385 -12.57 12.84 -12.48
N PRO A 386 -12.11 11.59 -12.28
CA PRO A 386 -10.92 11.34 -11.47
C PRO A 386 -9.68 12.00 -12.09
N ILE A 387 -9.53 11.95 -13.41
CA ILE A 387 -8.35 12.46 -14.12
C ILE A 387 -8.37 13.99 -14.25
N LYS A 388 -9.54 14.61 -14.44
CA LYS A 388 -9.63 16.06 -14.69
C LYS A 388 -9.86 16.90 -13.44
N GLU A 389 -10.55 16.37 -12.45
CA GLU A 389 -10.99 17.12 -11.26
C GLU A 389 -10.27 16.70 -9.98
N LEU A 390 -9.73 15.47 -9.91
CA LEU A 390 -9.04 14.96 -8.72
C LEU A 390 -7.52 14.84 -8.88
N LEU A 391 -7.04 14.25 -9.96
CA LEU A 391 -5.60 14.07 -10.21
C LEU A 391 -4.89 15.43 -10.25
N GLY A 392 -3.94 15.60 -9.34
CA GLY A 392 -3.20 16.85 -9.17
C GLY A 392 -2.14 16.71 -8.08
N PRO A 393 -1.54 17.83 -7.65
CA PRO A 393 -0.51 17.81 -6.62
C PRO A 393 -1.04 17.21 -5.33
N ASP A 394 -0.30 16.26 -4.74
CA ASP A 394 -0.70 15.52 -3.52
C ASP A 394 -2.08 14.82 -3.63
N PHE A 395 -2.49 14.42 -4.84
CA PHE A 395 -3.73 13.66 -5.04
C PHE A 395 -3.57 12.63 -6.16
N GLY A 396 -3.34 11.38 -5.76
CA GLY A 396 -3.01 10.28 -6.66
C GLY A 396 -4.22 9.64 -7.35
N TYR A 397 -3.94 8.90 -8.41
CA TYR A 397 -4.92 8.17 -9.22
C TYR A 397 -4.45 6.73 -9.48
N VAL A 398 -5.36 5.76 -9.39
CA VAL A 398 -5.10 4.38 -9.79
C VAL A 398 -6.37 3.74 -10.35
N SER A 399 -6.26 2.94 -11.41
CA SER A 399 -7.37 2.17 -11.99
C SER A 399 -6.97 0.71 -12.27
N ARG A 400 -7.96 -0.16 -12.45
CA ARG A 400 -7.74 -1.60 -12.73
C ARG A 400 -8.71 -2.11 -13.79
N GLU A 401 -8.32 -1.96 -15.04
CA GLU A 401 -9.14 -2.38 -16.18
C GLU A 401 -9.08 -3.89 -16.49
N PRO A 402 -10.22 -4.59 -16.57
CA PRO A 402 -10.25 -5.99 -16.97
C PRO A 402 -10.02 -6.12 -18.48
N LEU A 403 -9.09 -7.00 -18.89
CA LEU A 403 -8.78 -7.21 -20.31
C LEU A 403 -9.82 -8.05 -21.06
N PHE A 404 -10.42 -9.03 -20.39
CA PHE A 404 -11.31 -10.02 -21.02
C PHE A 404 -12.60 -10.27 -20.23
N GLU A 405 -12.63 -9.91 -18.94
CA GLU A 405 -13.79 -10.13 -18.08
C GLU A 405 -14.82 -9.02 -18.29
N ALA A 406 -16.10 -9.38 -18.36
CA ALA A 406 -17.16 -8.40 -18.52
C ALA A 406 -17.39 -7.67 -17.19
N VAL A 407 -17.39 -6.34 -17.24
CA VAL A 407 -17.75 -5.47 -16.12
C VAL A 407 -19.23 -5.66 -15.77
N SER A 408 -19.53 -5.76 -14.48
CA SER A 408 -20.88 -5.94 -13.96
C SER A 408 -21.24 -4.84 -12.97
N SER A 409 -22.51 -4.79 -12.54
CA SER A 409 -22.91 -3.88 -11.46
C SER A 409 -22.20 -4.14 -10.12
N LEU A 410 -21.44 -5.23 -9.96
CA LEU A 410 -20.61 -5.47 -8.77
C LEU A 410 -19.22 -4.84 -8.85
N ASP A 411 -18.87 -4.27 -10.01
CA ASP A 411 -17.65 -3.50 -10.28
C ASP A 411 -17.88 -1.99 -10.09
N SER A 412 -18.85 -1.62 -9.25
CA SER A 412 -19.01 -0.25 -8.75
C SER A 412 -18.41 -0.14 -7.35
N SER A 413 -17.91 1.03 -6.98
CA SER A 413 -17.43 1.29 -5.61
C SER A 413 -18.54 1.21 -4.56
N GLY A 414 -19.83 1.36 -4.92
CA GLY A 414 -20.95 1.08 -4.00
C GLY A 414 -20.92 -0.36 -3.45
N ASN A 415 -20.27 -1.27 -4.17
CA ASN A 415 -20.01 -2.65 -3.77
C ASN A 415 -18.67 -2.85 -3.02
N LEU A 416 -17.96 -1.77 -2.68
CA LEU A 416 -16.71 -1.77 -1.93
C LEU A 416 -16.87 -0.90 -0.67
N GLU A 417 -16.74 -1.50 0.51
CA GLU A 417 -16.84 -0.81 1.81
C GLU A 417 -15.71 -1.25 2.74
N VAL A 418 -15.49 -0.55 3.85
CA VAL A 418 -14.49 -0.97 4.85
C VAL A 418 -15.03 -0.80 6.25
N SER A 419 -14.79 -1.80 7.09
CA SER A 419 -15.13 -1.73 8.49
C SER A 419 -14.26 -0.71 9.23
N PRO A 420 -14.72 -0.19 10.37
CA PRO A 420 -13.83 0.42 11.35
C PRO A 420 -12.75 -0.57 11.84
N PRO A 421 -11.73 -0.12 12.57
CA PRO A 421 -10.76 -1.00 13.22
C PRO A 421 -11.45 -2.04 14.13
N VAL A 422 -11.05 -3.30 14.00
CA VAL A 422 -11.68 -4.43 14.70
C VAL A 422 -10.65 -5.46 15.15
N THR A 423 -11.06 -6.32 16.07
CA THR A 423 -10.31 -7.51 16.48
C THR A 423 -11.21 -8.72 16.29
N ALA A 424 -10.77 -9.69 15.50
CA ALA A 424 -11.54 -10.89 15.18
C ALA A 424 -10.67 -12.13 15.36
N ALA A 425 -11.20 -13.14 16.06
CA ALA A 425 -10.49 -14.40 16.33
C ALA A 425 -9.06 -14.23 16.90
N GLY A 426 -8.85 -13.22 17.76
CA GLY A 426 -7.53 -12.92 18.36
C GLY A 426 -6.56 -12.15 17.46
N LYS A 427 -6.96 -11.79 16.23
CA LYS A 427 -6.17 -10.95 15.32
C LYS A 427 -6.71 -9.53 15.26
N GLU A 428 -5.82 -8.56 15.40
CA GLU A 428 -6.14 -7.14 15.25
C GLU A 428 -6.09 -6.70 13.79
N TYR A 429 -7.08 -5.91 13.39
CA TYR A 429 -7.18 -5.25 12.08
C TYR A 429 -7.26 -3.73 12.33
N PRO A 430 -6.12 -3.08 12.59
CA PRO A 430 -6.08 -1.68 13.03
C PRO A 430 -6.53 -0.67 11.96
N LEU A 431 -6.57 -1.10 10.69
CA LEU A 431 -7.07 -0.33 9.55
C LEU A 431 -8.45 -0.81 9.07
N GLY A 432 -9.10 -1.69 9.84
CA GLY A 432 -10.35 -2.33 9.46
C GLY A 432 -10.18 -3.43 8.41
N ARG A 433 -11.31 -3.93 7.90
CA ARG A 433 -11.35 -4.94 6.85
C ARG A 433 -12.24 -4.48 5.69
N ILE A 434 -11.74 -4.61 4.47
CA ILE A 434 -12.50 -4.36 3.25
C ILE A 434 -13.65 -5.36 3.16
N LEU A 435 -14.82 -4.91 2.70
CA LEU A 435 -16.04 -5.66 2.49
C LEU A 435 -16.41 -5.52 1.01
N ILE A 436 -16.51 -6.65 0.30
CA ILE A 436 -16.86 -6.70 -1.13
C ILE A 436 -18.06 -7.61 -1.34
N GLY A 437 -19.05 -7.17 -2.10
CA GLY A 437 -20.22 -8.00 -2.40
C GLY A 437 -19.96 -8.99 -3.54
N SER A 438 -20.49 -10.19 -3.39
CA SER A 438 -20.27 -11.34 -4.26
C SER A 438 -21.54 -12.21 -4.36
N SER A 439 -21.45 -13.24 -5.18
CA SER A 439 -22.43 -14.30 -5.32
C SER A 439 -22.16 -15.47 -4.37
N PHE A 440 -23.16 -16.34 -4.17
CA PHE A 440 -22.84 -17.71 -3.74
C PHE A 440 -21.87 -18.36 -4.74
N PRO A 441 -21.08 -19.37 -4.34
CA PRO A 441 -20.08 -20.01 -5.18
C PRO A 441 -20.73 -20.92 -6.24
N THR A 442 -21.55 -20.32 -7.10
CA THR A 442 -22.17 -20.91 -8.29
C THR A 442 -21.51 -20.34 -9.55
N PRO A 443 -21.50 -21.07 -10.67
CA PRO A 443 -20.89 -20.60 -11.92
C PRO A 443 -21.57 -19.39 -12.57
N ALA A 444 -22.84 -19.12 -12.24
CA ALA A 444 -23.67 -18.13 -12.93
C ALA A 444 -23.84 -16.81 -12.16
N GLY A 445 -23.17 -16.67 -11.01
CA GLY A 445 -23.32 -15.51 -10.14
C GLY A 445 -22.44 -14.34 -10.56
N ARG A 446 -22.94 -13.11 -10.43
CA ARG A 446 -22.13 -11.89 -10.61
C ARG A 446 -21.03 -11.83 -9.53
N ARG A 447 -19.83 -11.41 -9.89
CA ARG A 447 -18.73 -11.09 -8.97
C ARG A 447 -18.01 -9.85 -9.44
N MET A 448 -17.37 -9.14 -8.51
CA MET A 448 -16.37 -8.13 -8.86
C MET A 448 -15.25 -8.80 -9.65
N THR A 449 -14.82 -8.14 -10.72
CA THR A 449 -13.77 -8.59 -11.63
C THR A 449 -12.53 -8.99 -10.87
N ARG A 450 -11.86 -10.03 -11.38
CA ARG A 450 -10.67 -10.59 -10.74
C ARG A 450 -9.57 -9.55 -10.58
N VAL A 451 -9.37 -8.67 -11.56
CA VAL A 451 -8.30 -7.67 -11.53
C VAL A 451 -8.46 -6.68 -10.37
N VAL A 452 -9.70 -6.25 -10.06
CA VAL A 452 -9.97 -5.37 -8.92
C VAL A 452 -9.86 -6.15 -7.61
N ARG A 453 -10.42 -7.36 -7.54
CA ARG A 453 -10.32 -8.20 -6.32
C ARG A 453 -8.87 -8.52 -5.97
N ASP A 454 -8.09 -9.00 -6.93
CA ASP A 454 -6.69 -9.37 -6.71
C ASP A 454 -5.85 -8.15 -6.29
N PHE A 455 -6.12 -6.97 -6.85
CA PHE A 455 -5.54 -5.72 -6.39
C PHE A 455 -5.85 -5.45 -4.92
N LEU A 456 -7.12 -5.51 -4.50
CA LEU A 456 -7.52 -5.27 -3.11
C LEU A 456 -6.90 -6.28 -2.12
N PHE A 457 -6.84 -7.57 -2.50
CA PHE A 457 -6.19 -8.60 -1.68
C PHE A 457 -4.67 -8.40 -1.59
N ALA A 458 -4.02 -7.94 -2.65
CA ALA A 458 -2.58 -7.71 -2.68
C ALA A 458 -2.11 -6.58 -1.75
N GLN A 459 -3.00 -5.68 -1.32
CA GLN A 459 -2.69 -4.62 -0.37
C GLN A 459 -2.41 -5.15 1.04
N ARG A 460 -2.94 -6.33 1.39
CA ARG A 460 -2.79 -7.10 2.65
C ARG A 460 -3.34 -6.43 3.92
N VAL A 461 -3.17 -5.12 4.08
CA VAL A 461 -3.35 -4.42 5.37
C VAL A 461 -4.81 -4.23 5.80
N GLN A 462 -5.77 -4.44 4.88
CA GLN A 462 -7.22 -4.43 5.16
C GLN A 462 -7.92 -5.74 4.77
N ALA A 463 -7.17 -6.84 4.57
CA ALA A 463 -7.64 -8.23 4.41
C ALA A 463 -9.14 -8.42 4.04
N PRO A 464 -9.52 -8.29 2.75
CA PRO A 464 -10.90 -8.25 2.31
C PRO A 464 -11.77 -9.45 2.76
N VAL A 465 -13.08 -9.20 2.90
CA VAL A 465 -14.14 -10.16 3.22
C VAL A 465 -15.20 -10.10 2.12
N GLU A 466 -15.53 -11.25 1.52
CA GLU A 466 -16.62 -11.35 0.56
C GLU A 466 -17.97 -11.54 1.29
N LEU A 467 -18.95 -10.70 0.94
CA LEU A 467 -20.33 -10.71 1.41
C LEU A 467 -21.26 -11.21 0.31
N PHE A 468 -22.45 -11.69 0.69
CA PHE A 468 -23.48 -12.09 -0.27
C PHE A 468 -24.37 -10.90 -0.60
N SER A 469 -24.17 -10.27 -1.76
CA SER A 469 -24.94 -9.11 -2.21
C SER A 469 -25.78 -9.39 -3.46
N GLU A 470 -25.52 -10.50 -4.15
CA GLU A 470 -26.16 -10.80 -5.43
C GLU A 470 -27.71 -10.92 -5.36
N TRP A 471 -28.29 -11.11 -4.18
CA TRP A 471 -29.74 -11.11 -3.98
C TRP A 471 -30.41 -9.75 -4.28
N LEU A 472 -29.65 -8.66 -4.32
CA LEU A 472 -30.10 -7.32 -4.71
C LEU A 472 -30.06 -7.12 -6.23
N ALA A 473 -30.95 -6.27 -6.75
CA ALA A 473 -31.00 -5.94 -8.17
C ALA A 473 -29.70 -5.24 -8.62
N VAL A 474 -29.31 -4.19 -7.90
CA VAL A 474 -28.02 -3.51 -8.10
C VAL A 474 -26.91 -4.44 -7.63
N GLY A 475 -26.93 -4.84 -6.35
CA GLY A 475 -26.01 -5.86 -5.84
C GLY A 475 -24.95 -5.31 -4.92
N HIS A 476 -25.14 -4.13 -4.34
CA HIS A 476 -24.09 -3.44 -3.60
C HIS A 476 -24.18 -3.73 -2.10
N VAL A 477 -23.03 -3.77 -1.43
CA VAL A 477 -22.97 -3.95 0.04
C VAL A 477 -23.51 -2.74 0.79
N ASN A 478 -23.32 -1.53 0.27
CA ASN A 478 -23.81 -0.30 0.87
C ASN A 478 -25.35 -0.27 1.01
N GLU A 479 -26.08 -1.10 0.26
CA GLU A 479 -27.54 -1.22 0.29
C GLU A 479 -28.04 -1.83 1.61
N PHE A 480 -27.23 -2.64 2.29
CA PHE A 480 -27.70 -3.37 3.48
C PHE A 480 -26.80 -3.28 4.70
N VAL A 481 -25.59 -2.71 4.58
CA VAL A 481 -24.71 -2.46 5.73
C VAL A 481 -24.05 -1.08 5.65
N THR A 482 -23.94 -0.41 6.80
CA THR A 482 -23.06 0.76 6.99
C THR A 482 -22.55 0.83 8.43
N PHE A 483 -21.61 1.73 8.69
CA PHE A 483 -21.04 1.95 10.02
C PHE A 483 -21.17 3.41 10.44
N VAL A 484 -21.54 3.63 11.70
CA VAL A 484 -21.61 4.96 12.31
C VAL A 484 -20.75 5.02 13.57
N PRO A 485 -20.15 6.17 13.90
CA PRO A 485 -19.38 6.30 15.13
C PRO A 485 -20.30 6.20 16.37
N SER A 486 -19.75 5.69 17.46
CA SER A 486 -20.39 5.61 18.79
C SER A 486 -19.45 6.19 19.85
N PRO A 487 -19.95 6.81 20.93
CA PRO A 487 -19.09 7.37 21.99
C PRO A 487 -18.53 6.31 22.95
N ASP A 488 -19.02 5.07 22.91
CA ASP A 488 -18.56 3.99 23.79
C ASP A 488 -17.20 3.39 23.38
N ALA A 489 -16.76 2.40 24.15
CA ALA A 489 -15.48 1.74 23.97
C ALA A 489 -15.32 1.06 22.59
N LYS A 490 -16.41 0.58 21.97
CA LYS A 490 -16.36 -0.02 20.62
C LYS A 490 -16.13 1.05 19.55
N ARG A 491 -16.49 2.31 19.84
CA ARG A 491 -16.35 3.50 18.97
C ARG A 491 -17.22 3.49 17.71
N PHE A 492 -17.98 2.43 17.44
CA PHE A 492 -18.89 2.35 16.31
C PHE A 492 -20.09 1.45 16.56
N ARG A 493 -21.09 1.56 15.69
CA ARG A 493 -22.18 0.58 15.51
C ARG A 493 -22.31 0.21 14.05
N MET A 494 -22.57 -1.07 13.79
CA MET A 494 -22.94 -1.56 12.47
C MET A 494 -24.45 -1.42 12.29
N LEU A 495 -24.87 -0.73 11.24
CA LEU A 495 -26.28 -0.57 10.89
C LEU A 495 -26.62 -1.56 9.79
N MET A 496 -27.68 -2.35 9.97
CA MET A 496 -28.13 -3.32 8.97
C MET A 496 -29.58 -3.08 8.57
N ALA A 497 -29.88 -3.26 7.28
CA ALA A 497 -31.26 -3.22 6.80
C ALA A 497 -32.05 -4.38 7.42
N SER A 498 -33.31 -4.16 7.81
CA SER A 498 -34.09 -5.19 8.49
C SER A 498 -35.57 -5.14 8.13
N PRO A 499 -36.01 -6.00 7.18
CA PRO A 499 -37.43 -6.28 6.97
C PRO A 499 -38.16 -6.73 8.23
N ALA A 500 -37.53 -7.56 9.07
CA ALA A 500 -38.12 -8.02 10.32
C ALA A 500 -38.43 -6.86 11.28
N ALA A 501 -37.52 -5.89 11.41
CA ALA A 501 -37.74 -4.68 12.20
C ALA A 501 -38.90 -3.83 11.63
N CYS A 502 -38.98 -3.69 10.30
CA CYS A 502 -40.08 -2.97 9.65
C CYS A 502 -41.44 -3.61 9.91
N TYR A 503 -41.57 -4.93 9.72
CA TYR A 503 -42.80 -5.66 10.00
C TYR A 503 -43.20 -5.61 11.49
N ARG A 504 -42.22 -5.65 12.40
CA ARG A 504 -42.47 -5.52 13.84
C ARG A 504 -43.08 -4.16 14.16
N LEU A 505 -42.44 -3.07 13.70
CA LEU A 505 -42.93 -1.71 13.88
C LEU A 505 -44.33 -1.51 13.28
N PHE A 506 -44.58 -2.02 12.07
CA PHE A 506 -45.89 -1.90 11.43
C PHE A 506 -46.98 -2.68 12.19
N ARG A 507 -46.68 -3.86 12.72
CA ARG A 507 -47.62 -4.61 13.58
C ARG A 507 -47.90 -3.90 14.90
N GLU A 508 -46.89 -3.28 15.51
CA GLU A 508 -47.09 -2.45 16.70
C GLU A 508 -48.02 -1.29 16.41
N LYS A 509 -47.77 -0.54 15.33
CA LYS A 509 -48.66 0.56 14.90
C LYS A 509 -50.06 0.10 14.53
N GLN A 510 -50.21 -1.08 13.92
CA GLN A 510 -51.52 -1.67 13.68
C GLN A 510 -52.27 -1.94 14.99
N LYS A 511 -51.60 -2.52 16.01
CA LYS A 511 -52.18 -2.78 17.34
C LYS A 511 -52.56 -1.49 18.08
N GLU A 512 -51.82 -0.41 17.87
CA GLU A 512 -52.14 0.94 18.37
C GLU A 512 -53.33 1.61 17.63
N GLY A 513 -54.00 0.91 16.73
CA GLY A 513 -55.14 1.44 15.96
C GLY A 513 -54.74 2.29 14.74
N GLN A 514 -53.44 2.33 14.38
CA GLN A 514 -52.91 3.14 13.28
C GLN A 514 -52.79 2.36 11.97
N GLY A 515 -53.48 1.23 11.82
CA GLY A 515 -53.40 0.37 10.63
C GLY A 515 -53.78 1.05 9.30
N GLU A 516 -54.58 2.11 9.35
CA GLU A 516 -54.99 2.91 8.19
C GLU A 516 -54.04 4.08 7.87
N ALA A 517 -52.96 4.25 8.63
CA ALA A 517 -51.92 5.25 8.34
C ALA A 517 -51.31 5.00 6.96
N THR A 518 -51.24 6.05 6.16
CA THR A 518 -50.83 5.98 4.75
C THR A 518 -49.34 6.25 4.57
N MET A 519 -48.69 5.47 3.72
CA MET A 519 -47.32 5.71 3.23
C MET A 519 -47.33 6.67 2.02
N PHE A 520 -46.16 7.18 1.65
CA PHE A 520 -45.95 8.01 0.46
C PHE A 520 -46.76 9.31 0.43
N LYS A 521 -47.10 9.85 1.61
CA LYS A 521 -47.82 11.13 1.75
C LYS A 521 -46.87 12.29 1.40
N GLY A 522 -47.14 13.02 0.32
CA GLY A 522 -46.33 14.18 -0.12
C GLY A 522 -45.97 14.14 -1.61
N ARG A 523 -44.91 14.86 -2.02
CA ARG A 523 -44.38 14.96 -3.40
C ARG A 523 -43.71 13.66 -3.91
N TYR A 524 -44.23 12.48 -3.57
CA TYR A 524 -43.85 11.21 -4.20
C TYR A 524 -44.49 11.14 -5.61
N SER A 525 -44.14 12.09 -6.48
CA SER A 525 -44.74 12.22 -7.82
C SER A 525 -44.02 11.33 -8.81
N GLY A 526 -44.54 10.13 -9.04
CA GLY A 526 -44.01 9.21 -10.06
C GLY A 526 -44.60 7.81 -10.02
N MET A 527 -45.10 7.37 -8.87
CA MET A 527 -45.83 6.10 -8.76
C MET A 527 -47.29 6.36 -8.37
N ASP A 528 -48.18 5.75 -9.14
CA ASP A 528 -49.62 5.70 -8.95
C ASP A 528 -49.98 5.63 -7.45
N THR A 529 -50.55 6.71 -6.91
CA THR A 529 -50.83 6.93 -5.48
C THR A 529 -52.02 6.10 -5.00
N LYS A 530 -52.04 4.81 -5.33
CA LYS A 530 -52.92 3.84 -4.66
C LYS A 530 -52.62 3.97 -3.17
N ARG A 531 -53.62 4.37 -2.39
CA ARG A 531 -53.54 4.55 -0.94
C ARG A 531 -52.91 3.31 -0.27
N VAL A 532 -51.59 3.31 -0.04
CA VAL A 532 -50.86 2.23 0.62
C VAL A 532 -50.94 2.49 2.12
N THR A 533 -51.50 1.55 2.87
CA THR A 533 -51.63 1.63 4.33
C THR A 533 -50.84 0.51 5.00
N ILE A 534 -50.58 0.64 6.30
CA ILE A 534 -49.99 -0.44 7.12
C ILE A 534 -50.78 -1.74 6.94
N ASN A 535 -52.12 -1.69 7.02
CA ASN A 535 -52.98 -2.85 6.82
C ASN A 535 -52.78 -3.53 5.45
N LYS A 536 -52.57 -2.76 4.38
CA LYS A 536 -52.33 -3.31 3.04
C LYS A 536 -50.95 -3.97 2.92
N VAL A 537 -49.92 -3.38 3.52
CA VAL A 537 -48.57 -3.97 3.54
C VAL A 537 -48.58 -5.27 4.33
N LEU A 538 -49.19 -5.27 5.52
CA LEU A 538 -49.23 -6.44 6.40
C LEU A 538 -50.11 -7.58 5.88
N SER A 539 -51.15 -7.29 5.08
CA SER A 539 -52.03 -8.31 4.49
C SER A 539 -51.53 -8.87 3.15
N ASN A 540 -50.45 -8.32 2.58
CA ASN A 540 -49.86 -8.81 1.34
C ASN A 540 -48.92 -10.00 1.58
N ASN A 541 -49.47 -11.21 1.50
CA ASN A 541 -48.72 -12.46 1.74
C ASN A 541 -47.50 -12.64 0.82
N ILE A 542 -47.57 -12.19 -0.44
CA ILE A 542 -46.44 -12.27 -1.38
C ILE A 542 -45.29 -11.40 -0.88
N MET A 543 -45.60 -10.16 -0.46
CA MET A 543 -44.61 -9.24 0.07
C MET A 543 -43.99 -9.74 1.37
N VAL A 544 -44.77 -10.39 2.24
CA VAL A 544 -44.28 -11.04 3.46
C VAL A 544 -43.27 -12.14 3.12
N GLN A 545 -43.59 -13.05 2.19
CA GLN A 545 -42.69 -14.13 1.78
C GLN A 545 -41.40 -13.59 1.15
N GLN A 546 -41.53 -12.59 0.28
CA GLN A 546 -40.39 -11.90 -0.34
C GLN A 546 -39.44 -11.29 0.71
N ASN A 547 -39.98 -10.61 1.71
CA ASN A 547 -39.17 -9.98 2.76
C ASN A 547 -38.64 -10.97 3.80
N GLN A 548 -39.30 -12.12 4.00
CA GLN A 548 -38.72 -13.23 4.76
C GLN A 548 -37.48 -13.80 4.07
N TYR A 549 -37.52 -13.94 2.74
CA TYR A 549 -36.35 -14.32 1.94
C TYR A 549 -35.23 -13.28 2.09
N VAL A 550 -35.53 -11.99 1.88
CA VAL A 550 -34.54 -10.91 2.02
C VAL A 550 -33.92 -10.89 3.42
N GLN A 551 -34.73 -11.03 4.47
CA GLN A 551 -34.22 -11.08 5.84
C GLN A 551 -33.21 -12.23 6.01
N ARG A 552 -33.47 -13.42 5.44
CA ARG A 552 -32.50 -14.53 5.48
C ARG A 552 -31.19 -14.21 4.75
N CYS A 553 -31.25 -13.48 3.63
CA CYS A 553 -30.04 -13.03 2.94
C CYS A 553 -29.22 -12.05 3.80
N ILE A 554 -29.90 -11.15 4.51
CA ILE A 554 -29.27 -10.20 5.42
C ILE A 554 -28.70 -10.93 6.64
N ASP A 555 -29.45 -11.87 7.22
CA ASP A 555 -29.01 -12.67 8.39
C ASP A 555 -27.76 -13.50 8.06
N TRP A 556 -27.68 -14.06 6.84
CA TRP A 556 -26.47 -14.74 6.36
C TRP A 556 -25.24 -13.81 6.38
N ASN A 557 -25.40 -12.57 5.92
CA ASN A 557 -24.33 -11.58 5.98
C ASN A 557 -24.03 -11.11 7.41
N ARG A 558 -25.05 -10.99 8.27
CA ARG A 558 -24.90 -10.68 9.69
C ARG A 558 -23.97 -11.69 10.36
N ASP A 559 -24.16 -12.98 10.08
CA ASP A 559 -23.33 -14.05 10.63
C ASP A 559 -21.89 -14.01 10.11
N ILE A 560 -21.69 -13.74 8.81
CA ILE A 560 -20.35 -13.52 8.25
C ILE A 560 -19.68 -12.33 8.94
N LEU A 561 -20.35 -11.18 9.01
CA LEU A 561 -19.79 -9.95 9.59
C LEU A 561 -19.48 -10.10 11.08
N LYS A 562 -20.35 -10.77 11.85
CA LYS A 562 -20.08 -11.07 13.26
C LYS A 562 -18.82 -11.91 13.44
N LYS A 563 -18.66 -12.95 12.62
CA LYS A 563 -17.48 -13.81 12.66
C LYS A 563 -16.21 -13.08 12.22
N GLU A 564 -16.25 -12.45 11.05
CA GLU A 564 -15.07 -11.88 10.37
C GLU A 564 -14.62 -10.54 10.97
N LEU A 565 -15.52 -9.82 11.65
CA LEU A 565 -15.23 -8.54 12.31
C LEU A 565 -15.26 -8.62 13.85
N GLY A 566 -15.52 -9.79 14.43
CA GLY A 566 -15.59 -9.97 15.89
C GLY A 566 -16.70 -9.12 16.53
N LEU A 567 -17.90 -9.14 15.94
CA LEU A 567 -19.05 -8.37 16.43
C LEU A 567 -20.01 -9.24 17.22
N THR A 568 -20.66 -8.62 18.18
CA THR A 568 -21.78 -9.17 18.96
C THR A 568 -23.08 -8.49 18.56
N GLU A 569 -24.22 -8.99 19.05
CA GLU A 569 -25.52 -8.36 18.79
C GLU A 569 -25.61 -6.92 19.36
N GLU A 570 -24.83 -6.60 20.40
CA GLU A 570 -24.80 -5.25 21.00
C GLU A 570 -24.13 -4.21 20.08
N ASP A 571 -23.31 -4.69 19.13
CA ASP A 571 -22.61 -3.86 18.15
C ASP A 571 -23.49 -3.53 16.93
N ILE A 572 -24.68 -4.14 16.81
CA ILE A 572 -25.51 -4.12 15.60
C ILE A 572 -26.85 -3.43 15.88
N ILE A 573 -27.27 -2.54 14.99
CA ILE A 573 -28.57 -1.86 15.02
C ILE A 573 -29.33 -2.17 13.73
N ASP A 574 -30.52 -2.73 13.89
CA ASP A 574 -31.43 -3.05 12.79
C ASP A 574 -32.25 -1.80 12.40
N LEU A 575 -32.06 -1.31 11.18
CA LEU A 575 -32.87 -0.24 10.60
C LEU A 575 -34.05 -0.82 9.81
N PRO A 576 -35.30 -0.37 10.05
CA PRO A 576 -36.45 -0.80 9.27
C PRO A 576 -36.26 -0.56 7.76
N ALA A 577 -36.25 -1.64 6.99
CA ALA A 577 -36.20 -1.60 5.53
C ALA A 577 -37.27 -2.52 4.96
N LEU A 578 -37.67 -2.33 3.70
CA LEU A 578 -38.64 -3.20 3.06
C LEU A 578 -38.32 -3.30 1.57
N PHE A 579 -38.51 -4.47 0.98
CA PHE A 579 -38.12 -4.75 -0.39
C PHE A 579 -39.28 -5.37 -1.18
N LYS A 580 -39.16 -5.30 -2.49
CA LYS A 580 -39.98 -6.04 -3.46
C LYS A 580 -39.03 -6.82 -4.36
N LEU A 581 -39.37 -8.06 -4.68
CA LEU A 581 -38.62 -8.83 -5.67
C LEU A 581 -39.14 -8.56 -7.08
N ASP A 582 -38.22 -8.30 -8.00
CA ASP A 582 -38.44 -8.34 -9.45
C ASP A 582 -37.46 -9.32 -10.08
N LYS A 583 -37.97 -10.25 -10.91
CA LYS A 583 -37.16 -11.33 -11.54
C LYS A 583 -36.20 -12.05 -10.57
N GLY A 584 -36.61 -12.24 -9.32
CA GLY A 584 -35.81 -12.90 -8.28
C GLY A 584 -34.77 -12.03 -7.57
N LYS A 585 -34.67 -10.74 -7.90
CA LYS A 585 -33.76 -9.78 -7.26
C LYS A 585 -34.53 -8.76 -6.43
N ALA A 586 -34.00 -8.39 -5.26
CA ALA A 586 -34.62 -7.44 -4.35
C ALA A 586 -34.35 -5.98 -4.76
N MET A 587 -35.38 -5.15 -4.69
CA MET A 587 -35.34 -3.71 -4.87
C MET A 587 -36.01 -3.05 -3.66
N PRO A 588 -35.53 -1.89 -3.18
CA PRO A 588 -36.15 -1.20 -2.06
C PRO A 588 -37.60 -0.81 -2.39
N TYR A 589 -38.52 -1.06 -1.46
CA TYR A 589 -39.95 -0.73 -1.61
C TYR A 589 -40.25 0.75 -1.29
N PHE A 590 -39.45 1.32 -0.39
CA PHE A 590 -39.37 2.73 -0.07
C PHE A 590 -37.89 3.09 0.10
N PRO A 591 -37.48 4.37 0.09
CA PRO A 591 -36.08 4.78 0.23
C PRO A 591 -35.38 4.07 1.40
N ASN A 592 -34.38 3.25 1.09
CA ASN A 592 -33.67 2.48 2.10
C ASN A 592 -32.86 3.43 2.97
N MET A 593 -32.97 3.33 4.30
CA MET A 593 -32.31 4.27 5.20
C MET A 593 -30.85 3.93 5.49
N VAL A 594 -30.39 2.72 5.15
CA VAL A 594 -29.00 2.27 5.39
C VAL A 594 -27.95 2.99 4.53
N PRO A 595 -28.18 3.24 3.22
CA PRO A 595 -27.25 3.99 2.37
C PRO A 595 -27.35 5.50 2.66
N MET A 596 -26.94 5.86 3.87
CA MET A 596 -26.84 7.23 4.37
C MET A 596 -25.42 7.79 4.17
N ILE A 597 -25.30 9.10 4.17
CA ILE A 597 -24.01 9.79 4.28
C ILE A 597 -23.68 10.03 5.76
N VAL A 598 -22.48 9.61 6.18
CA VAL A 598 -22.00 9.70 7.57
C VAL A 598 -20.92 10.78 7.67
N LEU A 599 -21.25 11.94 8.24
CA LEU A 599 -20.31 13.05 8.43
C LEU A 599 -20.06 13.26 9.93
N ALA A 600 -19.17 12.42 10.48
CA ALA A 600 -18.93 12.32 11.92
C ALA A 600 -20.25 12.07 12.67
N LYS A 601 -20.79 13.07 13.37
CA LYS A 601 -22.05 12.96 14.11
C LYS A 601 -23.29 13.31 13.28
N ASP A 602 -23.15 13.95 12.12
CA ASP A 602 -24.28 14.31 11.26
C ASP A 602 -24.55 13.22 10.23
N LEU A 603 -25.78 12.71 10.22
CA LEU A 603 -26.23 11.69 9.29
C LEU A 603 -27.19 12.29 8.28
N GLY A 604 -26.91 12.10 6.99
CA GLY A 604 -27.86 12.36 5.90
C GLY A 604 -28.53 11.06 5.47
N ILE A 605 -29.72 10.81 5.99
CA ILE A 605 -30.45 9.55 5.85
C ILE A 605 -31.48 9.71 4.73
N PRO A 606 -31.60 8.76 3.78
CA PRO A 606 -32.69 8.78 2.79
C PRO A 606 -34.05 8.86 3.48
N LYS A 607 -34.92 9.77 3.03
CA LYS A 607 -36.23 9.96 3.66
C LYS A 607 -37.19 8.84 3.27
N PRO A 608 -37.66 8.01 4.21
CA PRO A 608 -38.33 6.74 3.87
C PRO A 608 -39.80 6.87 3.45
N PHE A 609 -40.42 8.05 3.59
CA PHE A 609 -41.86 8.24 3.28
C PHE A 609 -42.81 7.22 3.91
N GLY A 610 -42.50 6.81 5.13
CA GLY A 610 -43.28 5.84 5.88
C GLY A 610 -44.67 6.32 6.30
N PRO A 611 -45.43 5.46 7.00
CA PRO A 611 -46.74 5.80 7.52
C PRO A 611 -46.70 7.03 8.43
N VAL A 612 -47.59 7.99 8.19
CA VAL A 612 -47.70 9.20 9.01
C VAL A 612 -48.65 8.95 10.18
N VAL A 613 -48.12 8.96 11.41
CA VAL A 613 -48.83 8.72 12.67
C VAL A 613 -48.66 9.94 13.57
N GLY A 614 -49.76 10.61 13.92
CA GLY A 614 -49.71 11.82 14.77
C GLY A 614 -48.90 12.97 14.15
N GLY A 615 -48.94 13.10 12.82
CA GLY A 615 -48.25 14.17 12.08
C GLY A 615 -46.79 13.90 11.69
N GLU A 616 -46.20 12.78 12.11
CA GLU A 616 -44.81 12.43 11.84
C GLU A 616 -44.69 11.05 11.17
N CYS A 617 -43.66 10.85 10.36
CA CYS A 617 -43.31 9.53 9.81
C CYS A 617 -42.84 8.60 10.93
N CYS A 618 -43.51 7.46 11.12
CA CYS A 618 -43.16 6.52 12.19
C CYS A 618 -41.79 5.85 12.00
N LEU A 619 -41.34 5.68 10.74
CA LEU A 619 -40.01 5.15 10.43
C LEU A 619 -38.91 6.14 10.83
N GLU A 620 -39.08 7.42 10.49
CA GLU A 620 -38.12 8.46 10.88
C GLU A 620 -38.00 8.56 12.41
N ARG A 621 -39.14 8.59 13.10
CA ARG A 621 -39.18 8.62 14.57
C ARG A 621 -38.47 7.43 15.18
N HIS A 622 -38.71 6.23 14.63
CA HIS A 622 -38.06 5.01 15.11
C HIS A 622 -36.55 5.06 14.93
N VAL A 623 -36.06 5.47 13.76
CA VAL A 623 -34.62 5.60 13.49
C VAL A 623 -33.97 6.66 14.36
N ARG A 624 -34.62 7.81 14.60
CA ARG A 624 -34.15 8.80 15.59
C ARG A 624 -33.99 8.17 16.97
N GLY A 625 -34.99 7.41 17.42
CA GLY A 625 -34.97 6.71 18.70
C GLY A 625 -33.85 5.66 18.83
N LEU A 626 -33.34 5.11 17.72
CA LEU A 626 -32.21 4.19 17.71
C LEU A 626 -30.85 4.92 17.69
N LEU A 627 -30.73 6.00 16.91
CA LEU A 627 -29.44 6.61 16.60
C LEU A 627 -29.11 7.86 17.42
N GLU A 628 -30.09 8.68 17.76
CA GLU A 628 -29.87 9.90 18.56
C GLU A 628 -29.34 9.63 19.98
N PRO A 629 -29.71 8.52 20.67
CA PRO A 629 -29.08 8.15 21.94
C PRO A 629 -27.57 7.90 21.85
N LEU A 630 -27.04 7.60 20.67
CA LEU A 630 -25.59 7.49 20.41
C LEU A 630 -24.91 8.86 20.21
N GLY A 631 -25.67 9.96 20.32
CA GLY A 631 -25.17 11.31 20.04
C GLY A 631 -25.09 11.64 18.54
N LEU A 632 -25.76 10.86 17.69
CA LEU A 632 -25.85 11.10 16.24
C LEU A 632 -27.01 12.06 15.95
N ARG A 633 -26.90 12.82 14.86
CA ARG A 633 -27.88 13.82 14.42
C ARG A 633 -28.49 13.39 13.10
N CYS A 634 -29.70 12.84 13.15
CA CYS A 634 -30.41 12.34 11.98
C CYS A 634 -31.03 13.49 11.17
N ARG A 635 -30.67 13.61 9.89
CA ARG A 635 -31.36 14.47 8.92
C ARG A 635 -31.87 13.63 7.77
N PHE A 636 -33.18 13.62 7.57
CA PHE A 636 -33.80 12.89 6.47
C PHE A 636 -33.82 13.75 5.21
N LEU A 637 -33.19 13.24 4.15
CA LEU A 637 -32.98 13.94 2.88
C LEU A 637 -33.96 13.43 1.83
N GLU A 638 -34.55 14.36 1.09
CA GLU A 638 -35.51 14.07 0.05
C GLU A 638 -34.80 13.74 -1.27
N ASP A 639 -34.71 12.46 -1.61
CA ASP A 639 -33.94 11.96 -2.75
C ASP A 639 -34.79 11.25 -3.81
N VAL A 640 -36.11 11.15 -3.64
CA VAL A 640 -36.93 10.24 -4.45
C VAL A 640 -36.91 10.54 -5.95
N SER A 641 -37.12 11.81 -6.32
CA SER A 641 -37.11 12.23 -7.73
C SER A 641 -35.71 12.15 -8.35
N SER A 642 -34.67 12.18 -7.53
CA SER A 642 -33.28 12.34 -7.96
C SER A 642 -32.49 11.03 -7.90
N TYR A 643 -32.81 10.08 -7.04
CA TYR A 643 -32.04 8.85 -6.83
C TYR A 643 -32.93 7.61 -6.68
N HIS A 644 -33.89 7.60 -5.74
CA HIS A 644 -34.71 6.41 -5.47
C HIS A 644 -35.46 5.89 -6.70
N GLY A 645 -36.02 6.79 -7.51
CA GLY A 645 -36.70 6.43 -8.77
C GLY A 645 -35.81 5.74 -9.81
N ARG A 646 -34.48 5.69 -9.57
CA ARG A 646 -33.47 5.05 -10.40
C ARG A 646 -32.69 3.96 -9.66
N LEU A 647 -33.26 3.42 -8.57
CA LEU A 647 -32.71 2.30 -7.78
C LEU A 647 -31.43 2.62 -7.00
N GLY A 648 -31.22 3.87 -6.61
CA GLY A 648 -30.18 4.24 -5.66
C GLY A 648 -30.71 5.21 -4.61
N GLU A 649 -29.89 5.54 -3.61
CA GLU A 649 -30.28 6.40 -2.49
C GLU A 649 -29.24 7.51 -2.29
N VAL A 650 -29.40 8.36 -1.26
CA VAL A 650 -28.46 9.44 -0.89
C VAL A 650 -26.98 9.06 -1.08
N ARG A 651 -26.53 7.93 -0.50
CA ARG A 651 -25.12 7.54 -0.54
C ARG A 651 -24.63 7.27 -1.96
N CYS A 652 -25.42 6.60 -2.80
CA CYS A 652 -25.06 6.31 -4.19
C CYS A 652 -24.75 7.59 -5.00
N GLY A 653 -25.37 8.72 -4.63
CA GLY A 653 -25.16 10.02 -5.27
C GLY A 653 -24.01 10.85 -4.70
N THR A 654 -23.33 10.40 -3.65
CA THR A 654 -22.32 11.17 -2.91
C THR A 654 -21.09 10.34 -2.58
N ASN A 655 -19.93 10.97 -2.53
CA ASN A 655 -18.71 10.31 -2.06
C ASN A 655 -17.96 11.19 -1.05
N VAL A 656 -17.31 10.60 -0.06
CA VAL A 656 -16.72 11.33 1.07
C VAL A 656 -15.24 11.01 1.19
N HIS A 657 -14.39 12.00 0.91
CA HIS A 657 -12.97 11.93 1.21
C HIS A 657 -12.76 12.18 2.71
N ARG A 658 -12.03 11.27 3.38
CA ARG A 658 -11.80 11.30 4.83
C ARG A 658 -10.32 11.39 5.15
N ARG A 659 -10.00 11.84 6.37
CA ARG A 659 -8.64 11.82 6.88
C ARG A 659 -8.12 10.38 6.98
N PRO A 660 -6.82 10.13 6.69
CA PRO A 660 -6.17 8.85 6.92
C PRO A 660 -6.24 8.36 8.37
N PHE A 661 -5.99 7.07 8.59
CA PHE A 661 -5.76 6.55 9.93
C PHE A 661 -4.50 7.16 10.57
N ALA A 662 -4.54 7.35 11.88
CA ALA A 662 -3.34 7.70 12.66
C ALA A 662 -2.38 6.50 12.80
N PHE A 663 -2.90 5.27 12.74
CA PHE A 663 -2.10 4.05 12.78
C PHE A 663 -1.29 3.91 11.48
N ARG A 664 0.02 3.65 11.62
CA ARG A 664 0.92 3.45 10.49
C ARG A 664 0.81 2.03 9.95
N TRP A 665 0.52 1.87 8.67
CA TRP A 665 0.21 0.55 8.09
C TRP A 665 1.35 -0.47 8.21
N TRP A 666 2.61 -0.02 8.23
CA TRP A 666 3.78 -0.88 8.39
C TRP A 666 3.92 -1.46 9.80
N HIS A 667 3.20 -0.92 10.80
CA HIS A 667 3.11 -1.50 12.15
C HIS A 667 2.08 -2.64 12.26
N ALA A 668 1.28 -2.88 11.21
CA ALA A 668 0.38 -4.03 11.18
C ALA A 668 1.17 -5.34 11.06
N THR A 669 0.52 -6.47 11.38
CA THR A 669 1.03 -7.83 11.16
C THR A 669 0.02 -8.63 10.29
N PRO A 670 0.01 -8.38 8.96
CA PRO A 670 -0.99 -8.91 8.04
C PRO A 670 -0.97 -10.42 7.85
#